data_AF-A0A933Q0N5-F1
#
_entry.id   AF-A0A933Q0N5-F1
#
_cell.length_a   1.000
_cell.length_b   1.000
_cell.length_c   1.000
_cell.angle_alpha   90.00
_cell.angle_beta   90.00
_cell.angle_gamma   90.00
#
_symmetry.space_group_name_H-M   'P 1'
#
loop_
_entity.id
_entity.type
_entity.pdbx_description
1 polymer ?
#
loop_
_entity_poly.entity_id
_entity_poly.type
_entity_poly.pdbx_seq_one_letter_code
_entity_poly.pdbx_strand_id
1 'polypeptide(L)'
;MSMHMYAQTPVFTENFENAELVAKNWKDGTYTLEKTDRGTAMCVEQKTPEANKPMYTFDAAAVKGKKIRITAMVKAENVSERPKLWNGIKIMFHWQTPAKKDWPQATVGVGTFGWQRVQFTVDVPSDTTAAYFYLGLESVTGKAWFDDVSIVTSEKAQELSTVIPPAKEDLSGSITVDALRVKGPVNRLIFGHNLEAADGKDIFGAYPSPKGRNGDGVWDPKNRRLVPEVVQFSKDVGMGAIRYPGGCLVHNFDWHKAVGPYEERPDFAFGIDEYIEYCRAVGAEPLMNVAVYVGTAADKADLVEYLNAPATSQHPWAMKRAQWGHKEPYGVKYFEIGNEEDHGNHDVKPRQKWSAEQYAAYYLECVRLMKKVDPTIKMSVHAGTGTPPSDPWNATVFSIVKDKADFIAIHTYLSPDDMYMRSTDVAAARLAEYREVIRKNAGKDIPMAITEFNGGNHEFRYSYGAALFCADYVRHMLEPANNVLMAQYWHFIQGFWGFIRPMGGSYVKLPAYYTFRLWGQHFGTELLEIKTAPPKFEAKIANIIDTPAFNLEEQSTDQYTFRVTGKDAFTVDIHGVKSDQYPEFIAAAVSPMSTYEVSFKARVTGDPENFVLGLGVMDKRGWTATKSAIGIEGIETKRDWYEFKGEYNTLPNATGISILGRLRGTSAAGIKASIEVKDLRVVRKPMKPYDLLTASASRAADGKTLYLIVFNKSALNNITTRIAVNGVSIASGKAWQVNAPELDNKDGGKESARETLSGAAVEGISGGSFNAVLPAHSMTAYELTVK
;
A
#
# COMPACT_ATOMS: atom_id res chain seq x y z
N MET A 1 -15.80 -5.07 19.67
CA MET A 1 -16.04 -4.41 20.97
C MET A 1 -15.09 -3.23 21.06
N SER A 2 -15.58 -2.02 20.81
CA SER A 2 -14.79 -0.80 20.64
C SER A 2 -14.26 -0.28 21.98
N MET A 3 -12.94 -0.38 22.20
CA MET A 3 -12.25 0.24 23.33
C MET A 3 -12.09 1.73 23.02
N HIS A 4 -12.97 2.56 23.59
CA HIS A 4 -12.92 4.01 23.48
C HIS A 4 -11.81 4.51 24.41
N MET A 5 -10.80 5.19 23.87
CA MET A 5 -9.81 5.90 24.68
C MET A 5 -10.38 7.26 25.05
N TYR A 6 -10.51 7.50 26.35
CA TYR A 6 -10.97 8.76 26.91
C TYR A 6 -9.73 9.57 27.32
N ALA A 7 -9.69 10.86 26.99
CA ALA A 7 -8.78 11.76 27.66
C ALA A 7 -9.16 11.79 29.14
N GLN A 8 -8.21 11.44 30.03
CA GLN A 8 -8.43 11.38 31.46
C GLN A 8 -7.86 12.64 32.11
N THR A 9 -8.74 13.53 32.54
CA THR A 9 -8.34 14.70 33.35
C THR A 9 -8.55 14.36 34.84
N PRO A 10 -7.52 14.47 35.70
CA PRO A 10 -7.70 14.23 37.14
C PRO A 10 -8.70 15.22 37.75
N VAL A 11 -9.74 14.70 38.41
CA VAL A 11 -10.69 15.48 39.20
C VAL A 11 -10.33 15.44 40.68
N PHE A 12 -9.87 14.29 41.15
CA PHE A 12 -9.50 14.09 42.54
C PHE A 12 -8.50 12.96 42.66
N THR A 13 -7.47 13.16 43.46
CA THR A 13 -6.52 12.13 43.85
C THR A 13 -6.24 12.25 45.34
N GLU A 14 -6.19 11.12 46.03
CA GLU A 14 -5.85 11.07 47.46
C GLU A 14 -5.00 9.83 47.73
N ASN A 15 -3.81 10.06 48.29
CA ASN A 15 -2.85 9.04 48.71
C ASN A 15 -2.68 9.02 50.23
N PHE A 16 -3.47 9.80 50.97
CA PHE A 16 -3.55 9.83 52.43
C PHE A 16 -2.25 10.15 53.19
N GLU A 17 -1.21 10.61 52.50
CA GLU A 17 0.08 10.98 53.11
C GLU A 17 0.01 12.31 53.87
N ASN A 18 -0.96 13.19 53.56
CA ASN A 18 -1.13 14.47 54.22
C ASN A 18 -2.30 14.45 55.22
N ALA A 19 -1.99 14.16 56.48
CA ALA A 19 -2.98 14.03 57.54
C ALA A 19 -3.87 15.28 57.74
N GLU A 20 -3.33 16.49 57.55
CA GLU A 20 -4.08 17.74 57.69
C GLU A 20 -5.13 17.90 56.58
N LEU A 21 -4.75 17.60 55.33
CA LEU A 21 -5.66 17.64 54.19
C LEU A 21 -6.75 16.57 54.30
N VAL A 22 -6.38 15.35 54.73
CA VAL A 22 -7.36 14.28 54.94
C VAL A 22 -8.36 14.70 56.01
N ALA A 23 -7.90 15.18 57.17
CA ALA A 23 -8.79 15.65 58.25
C ALA A 23 -9.69 16.82 57.83
N LYS A 24 -9.21 17.68 56.94
CA LYS A 24 -9.99 18.78 56.38
C LYS A 24 -11.08 18.30 55.42
N ASN A 25 -10.78 17.30 54.59
CA ASN A 25 -11.59 16.96 53.42
C ASN A 25 -12.55 15.79 53.61
N TRP A 26 -12.21 14.84 54.50
CA TRP A 26 -13.03 13.65 54.76
C TRP A 26 -13.87 13.85 56.03
N LYS A 27 -15.19 13.77 55.91
CA LYS A 27 -16.19 14.06 56.97
C LYS A 27 -17.16 12.88 57.13
N ASP A 28 -18.08 12.99 58.10
CA ASP A 28 -19.23 12.07 58.27
C ASP A 28 -18.89 10.58 58.43
N GLY A 29 -17.78 10.28 59.10
CA GLY A 29 -17.35 8.93 59.49
C GLY A 29 -16.15 8.96 60.42
N THR A 30 -15.79 7.81 60.99
CA THR A 30 -14.59 7.63 61.82
C THR A 30 -13.54 6.82 61.08
N TYR A 31 -12.30 7.30 61.08
CA TYR A 31 -11.17 6.64 60.44
C TYR A 31 -9.87 6.95 61.18
N THR A 32 -8.86 6.12 60.97
CA THR A 32 -7.46 6.36 61.38
C THR A 32 -6.58 6.42 60.15
N LEU A 33 -5.46 7.14 60.22
CA LEU A 33 -4.40 7.06 59.21
C LEU A 33 -3.31 6.15 59.75
N GLU A 34 -3.07 5.04 59.06
CA GLU A 34 -2.15 3.99 59.52
C GLU A 34 -1.00 3.80 58.52
N LYS A 35 0.21 3.54 59.04
CA LYS A 35 1.35 3.17 58.21
C LYS A 35 1.21 1.71 57.74
N THR A 36 1.38 1.52 56.44
CA THR A 36 1.27 0.24 55.74
C THR A 36 2.50 0.01 54.86
N ASP A 37 2.55 -1.14 54.18
CA ASP A 37 3.54 -1.49 53.17
C ASP A 37 3.47 -0.64 51.89
N ARG A 38 2.40 0.17 51.72
CA ARG A 38 2.23 1.10 50.59
C ARG A 38 2.42 2.58 50.95
N GLY A 39 2.68 2.90 52.21
CA GLY A 39 2.67 4.26 52.71
C GLY A 39 1.61 4.46 53.79
N THR A 40 1.09 5.66 53.93
CA THR A 40 0.00 5.99 54.87
C THR A 40 -1.35 5.74 54.19
N ALA A 41 -2.22 4.95 54.81
CA ALA A 41 -3.54 4.64 54.26
C ALA A 41 -4.67 5.03 55.21
N MET A 42 -5.86 5.32 54.68
CA MET A 42 -7.07 5.48 55.49
C MET A 42 -7.60 4.12 55.92
N CYS A 43 -7.64 3.88 57.24
CA CYS A 43 -8.22 2.69 57.87
C CYS A 43 -9.60 3.01 58.43
N VAL A 44 -10.60 2.20 58.07
CA VAL A 44 -11.95 2.26 58.62
C VAL A 44 -12.21 0.95 59.38
N GLU A 45 -12.44 1.07 60.68
CA GLU A 45 -12.79 -0.05 61.56
C GLU A 45 -14.26 0.02 61.98
N GLN A 46 -14.93 -1.15 61.99
CA GLN A 46 -16.26 -1.32 62.54
C GLN A 46 -16.32 -2.52 63.48
N LYS A 47 -16.80 -2.28 64.71
CA LYS A 47 -16.99 -3.31 65.74
C LYS A 47 -18.44 -3.82 65.81
N THR A 48 -19.39 -2.98 65.41
CA THR A 48 -20.80 -3.33 65.22
C THR A 48 -21.15 -3.22 63.74
N PRO A 49 -22.14 -3.99 63.23
CA PRO A 49 -22.52 -3.97 61.81
C PRO A 49 -23.39 -2.73 61.50
N GLU A 50 -22.88 -1.55 61.84
CA GLU A 50 -23.46 -0.26 61.50
C GLU A 50 -22.79 0.29 60.23
N ALA A 51 -23.11 1.52 59.84
CA ALA A 51 -22.50 2.17 58.69
C ALA A 51 -21.44 3.18 59.16
N ASN A 52 -20.20 3.00 58.73
CA ASN A 52 -19.14 3.97 58.90
C ASN A 52 -18.49 4.25 57.55
N LYS A 53 -18.80 5.42 57.00
CA LYS A 53 -18.48 5.78 55.62
C LYS A 53 -17.95 7.21 55.55
N PRO A 54 -16.67 7.46 55.91
CA PRO A 54 -16.01 8.72 55.62
C PRO A 54 -16.30 9.21 54.20
N MET A 55 -16.65 10.48 54.10
CA MET A 55 -17.21 11.11 52.92
C MET A 55 -16.37 12.30 52.47
N TYR A 56 -16.06 12.34 51.18
CA TYR A 56 -15.52 13.52 50.49
C TYR A 56 -16.63 14.19 49.67
N THR A 57 -16.78 15.51 49.80
CA THR A 57 -17.78 16.29 49.05
C THR A 57 -17.12 16.95 47.83
N PHE A 58 -17.68 16.74 46.64
CA PHE A 58 -17.20 17.37 45.40
C PHE A 58 -17.92 18.69 45.13
N ASP A 59 -17.23 19.59 44.43
CA ASP A 59 -17.94 20.58 43.63
C ASP A 59 -18.68 19.84 42.49
N ALA A 60 -20.01 19.91 42.50
CA ALA A 60 -20.84 19.29 41.47
C ALA A 60 -20.46 19.77 40.05
N ALA A 61 -19.96 21.01 39.90
CA ALA A 61 -19.49 21.52 38.62
C ALA A 61 -18.28 20.75 38.06
N ALA A 62 -17.45 20.14 38.91
CA ALA A 62 -16.28 19.39 38.49
C ALA A 62 -16.64 18.08 37.75
N VAL A 63 -17.80 17.50 38.07
CA VAL A 63 -18.22 16.15 37.64
C VAL A 63 -19.53 16.11 36.86
N LYS A 64 -20.43 17.11 36.97
CA LYS A 64 -21.75 17.08 36.32
C LYS A 64 -21.63 16.96 34.79
N GLY A 65 -22.45 16.09 34.20
CA GLY A 65 -22.49 15.86 32.75
C GLY A 65 -21.28 15.11 32.20
N LYS A 66 -20.37 14.63 33.06
CA LYS A 66 -19.17 13.90 32.67
C LYS A 66 -19.31 12.43 33.01
N LYS A 67 -18.63 11.58 32.24
CA LYS A 67 -18.34 10.22 32.65
C LYS A 67 -17.05 10.24 33.46
N ILE A 68 -17.03 9.58 34.61
CA ILE A 68 -15.86 9.51 35.48
C ILE A 68 -15.42 8.05 35.65
N ARG A 69 -14.11 7.85 35.75
CA ARG A 69 -13.50 6.57 36.13
C ARG A 69 -12.91 6.73 37.51
N ILE A 70 -13.23 5.78 38.39
CA ILE A 70 -12.78 5.76 39.78
C ILE A 70 -11.89 4.54 39.96
N THR A 71 -10.71 4.74 40.53
CA THR A 71 -9.78 3.68 40.93
C THR A 71 -9.35 3.88 42.38
N ALA A 72 -9.17 2.79 43.12
CA ALA A 72 -8.63 2.81 44.47
C ALA A 72 -7.92 1.48 44.77
N MET A 73 -6.89 1.52 45.61
CA MET A 73 -6.33 0.33 46.25
C MET A 73 -7.09 0.06 47.54
N VAL A 74 -7.40 -1.21 47.81
CA VAL A 74 -8.12 -1.64 49.01
C VAL A 74 -7.54 -2.93 49.59
N LYS A 75 -7.45 -2.99 50.92
CA LYS A 75 -7.06 -4.16 51.71
C LYS A 75 -8.07 -4.34 52.84
N ALA A 76 -8.29 -5.56 53.31
CA ALA A 76 -9.23 -5.81 54.39
C ALA A 76 -8.76 -6.88 55.38
N GLU A 77 -9.25 -6.79 56.62
CA GLU A 77 -9.00 -7.75 57.68
C GLU A 77 -10.29 -8.04 58.45
N ASN A 78 -10.61 -9.32 58.58
CA ASN A 78 -11.74 -9.85 59.35
C ASN A 78 -13.08 -9.18 59.02
N VAL A 79 -13.30 -8.80 57.76
CA VAL A 79 -14.58 -8.21 57.35
C VAL A 79 -15.67 -9.28 57.36
N SER A 80 -16.71 -9.09 58.17
CA SER A 80 -17.78 -10.09 58.33
C SER A 80 -18.61 -10.29 57.06
N GLU A 81 -19.38 -11.37 57.02
CA GLU A 81 -20.38 -11.58 55.97
C GLU A 81 -21.39 -10.44 55.92
N ARG A 82 -21.83 -10.11 54.70
CA ARG A 82 -22.74 -9.00 54.43
C ARG A 82 -24.19 -9.47 54.30
N PRO A 83 -25.17 -8.77 54.89
CA PRO A 83 -26.57 -9.20 54.85
C PRO A 83 -27.22 -9.05 53.46
N LYS A 84 -26.69 -8.17 52.61
CA LYS A 84 -27.14 -7.94 51.23
C LYS A 84 -25.95 -7.67 50.33
N LEU A 85 -26.10 -7.93 49.03
CA LEU A 85 -25.00 -7.85 48.06
C LEU A 85 -24.38 -6.46 47.92
N TRP A 86 -25.12 -5.39 48.23
CA TRP A 86 -24.64 -4.02 48.20
C TRP A 86 -24.02 -3.54 49.52
N ASN A 87 -23.97 -4.37 50.57
CA ASN A 87 -23.32 -4.08 51.85
C ASN A 87 -21.84 -4.53 51.81
N GLY A 88 -21.09 -4.26 52.88
CA GLY A 88 -19.65 -4.58 52.96
C GLY A 88 -18.75 -3.36 52.79
N ILE A 89 -17.59 -3.55 52.15
CA ILE A 89 -16.60 -2.49 51.91
C ILE A 89 -17.12 -1.52 50.85
N LYS A 90 -16.98 -0.22 51.14
CA LYS A 90 -17.50 0.89 50.35
C LYS A 90 -16.40 1.63 49.66
N ILE A 91 -16.51 1.68 48.34
CA ILE A 91 -15.78 2.57 47.43
C ILE A 91 -16.86 3.03 46.46
N MET A 92 -17.57 4.10 46.85
CA MET A 92 -18.90 4.42 46.35
C MET A 92 -19.00 5.90 45.98
N PHE A 93 -19.52 6.18 44.80
CA PHE A 93 -19.78 7.54 44.33
C PHE A 93 -21.28 7.80 44.36
N HIS A 94 -21.68 8.90 44.97
CA HIS A 94 -23.07 9.31 45.09
C HIS A 94 -23.28 10.59 44.30
N TRP A 95 -24.33 10.62 43.47
CA TRP A 95 -24.78 11.85 42.82
C TRP A 95 -26.27 12.05 43.04
N GLN A 96 -26.68 13.32 43.01
CA GLN A 96 -28.07 13.75 43.15
C GLN A 96 -28.42 14.82 42.12
N THR A 97 -29.56 14.67 41.46
CA THR A 97 -30.25 15.67 40.65
C THR A 97 -31.55 16.08 41.35
N PRO A 98 -32.30 17.09 40.87
CA PRO A 98 -33.61 17.42 41.43
C PRO A 98 -34.62 16.26 41.36
N ALA A 99 -34.47 15.35 40.39
CA ALA A 99 -35.42 14.26 40.13
C ALA A 99 -34.99 12.89 40.69
N LYS A 100 -33.68 12.61 40.78
CA LYS A 100 -33.17 11.29 41.18
C LYS A 100 -31.85 11.40 41.93
N LYS A 101 -31.57 10.39 42.75
CA LYS A 101 -30.24 10.11 43.31
C LYS A 101 -29.79 8.68 43.06
N ASP A 102 -28.49 8.44 43.01
CA ASP A 102 -27.92 7.10 42.77
C ASP A 102 -26.58 6.91 43.51
N TRP A 103 -26.17 5.65 43.71
CA TRP A 103 -24.97 5.27 44.49
C TRP A 103 -24.15 4.15 43.81
N PRO A 104 -23.60 4.38 42.62
CA PRO A 104 -22.66 3.44 42.00
C PRO A 104 -21.47 3.16 42.92
N GLN A 105 -21.09 1.88 43.04
CA GLN A 105 -20.01 1.44 43.92
C GLN A 105 -19.21 0.30 43.29
N ALA A 106 -17.95 0.16 43.71
CA ALA A 106 -17.13 -0.99 43.37
C ALA A 106 -17.67 -2.27 44.02
N THR A 107 -17.54 -3.40 43.31
CA THR A 107 -17.79 -4.72 43.89
C THR A 107 -16.53 -5.18 44.62
N VAL A 108 -16.58 -5.21 45.95
CA VAL A 108 -15.49 -5.69 46.81
C VAL A 108 -15.95 -6.91 47.61
N GLY A 109 -15.04 -7.87 47.80
CA GLY A 109 -15.28 -9.05 48.64
C GLY A 109 -15.32 -8.73 50.14
N VAL A 110 -15.60 -9.75 50.96
CA VAL A 110 -15.52 -9.72 52.43
C VAL A 110 -14.40 -10.65 52.92
N GLY A 111 -14.14 -10.69 54.22
CA GLY A 111 -13.05 -11.46 54.82
C GLY A 111 -11.72 -10.71 54.92
N THR A 112 -10.62 -11.47 54.97
CA THR A 112 -9.25 -10.94 55.05
C THR A 112 -8.54 -11.09 53.71
N PHE A 113 -8.01 -10.01 53.15
CA PHE A 113 -7.26 -10.03 51.90
C PHE A 113 -6.23 -8.90 51.83
N GLY A 114 -5.14 -9.14 51.09
CA GLY A 114 -4.10 -8.15 50.79
C GLY A 114 -4.54 -7.07 49.80
N TRP A 115 -3.66 -6.10 49.52
CA TRP A 115 -3.97 -4.99 48.61
C TRP A 115 -4.42 -5.45 47.23
N GLN A 116 -5.56 -4.96 46.78
CA GLN A 116 -6.07 -5.15 45.43
C GLN A 116 -6.58 -3.83 44.86
N ARG A 117 -6.48 -3.67 43.54
CA ARG A 117 -7.01 -2.50 42.84
C ARG A 117 -8.47 -2.76 42.47
N VAL A 118 -9.34 -1.79 42.76
CA VAL A 118 -10.72 -1.78 42.28
C VAL A 118 -10.94 -0.64 41.31
N GLN A 119 -11.91 -0.82 40.40
CA GLN A 119 -12.27 0.18 39.41
C GLN A 119 -13.74 0.08 39.00
N PHE A 120 -14.37 1.23 38.79
CA PHE A 120 -15.67 1.34 38.13
C PHE A 120 -15.83 2.69 37.44
N THR A 121 -16.84 2.83 36.59
CA THR A 121 -17.16 4.08 35.89
C THR A 121 -18.58 4.55 36.23
N VAL A 122 -18.78 5.86 36.28
CA VAL A 122 -20.07 6.48 36.56
C VAL A 122 -20.36 7.54 35.49
N ASP A 123 -21.53 7.43 34.86
CA ASP A 123 -22.08 8.51 34.04
C ASP A 123 -22.85 9.47 34.96
N VAL A 124 -22.30 10.67 35.17
CA VAL A 124 -22.89 11.68 36.09
C VAL A 124 -23.86 12.56 35.30
N PRO A 125 -25.15 12.64 35.68
CA PRO A 125 -26.13 13.45 34.97
C PRO A 125 -25.72 14.93 34.88
N SER A 126 -26.04 15.58 33.75
CA SER A 126 -25.73 16.99 33.48
C SER A 126 -26.40 17.97 34.44
N ASP A 127 -27.53 17.57 35.04
CA ASP A 127 -28.32 18.32 36.01
C ASP A 127 -27.99 17.95 37.47
N THR A 128 -26.85 17.31 37.70
CA THR A 128 -26.38 16.97 39.05
C THR A 128 -26.15 18.22 39.89
N THR A 129 -26.79 18.28 41.05
CA THR A 129 -26.71 19.38 42.02
C THR A 129 -25.78 19.08 43.20
N ALA A 130 -25.48 17.81 43.47
CA ALA A 130 -24.55 17.40 44.53
C ALA A 130 -23.85 16.08 44.19
N ALA A 131 -22.59 15.94 44.59
CA ALA A 131 -21.77 14.74 44.37
C ALA A 131 -20.85 14.45 45.56
N TYR A 132 -20.73 13.17 45.93
CA TYR A 132 -20.00 12.71 47.11
C TYR A 132 -19.26 11.40 46.81
N PHE A 133 -18.14 11.16 47.49
CA PHE A 133 -17.42 9.89 47.41
C PHE A 133 -17.20 9.33 48.81
N TYR A 134 -17.48 8.05 48.98
CA TYR A 134 -17.44 7.35 50.25
C TYR A 134 -16.44 6.21 50.21
N LEU A 135 -15.64 6.15 51.28
CA LEU A 135 -14.82 5.00 51.63
C LEU A 135 -15.31 4.45 52.97
N GLY A 136 -15.35 3.14 53.18
CA GLY A 136 -15.65 2.59 54.50
C GLY A 136 -16.34 1.23 54.53
N LEU A 137 -17.18 1.01 55.54
CA LEU A 137 -17.86 -0.26 55.83
C LEU A 137 -19.35 -0.03 56.08
N GLU A 138 -20.22 -0.93 55.60
CA GLU A 138 -21.67 -0.85 55.82
C GLU A 138 -22.28 -2.22 56.14
N SER A 139 -22.87 -2.32 57.34
CA SER A 139 -23.48 -3.54 57.87
C SER A 139 -22.57 -4.76 57.89
N VAL A 140 -21.29 -4.51 58.17
CA VAL A 140 -20.26 -5.51 58.41
C VAL A 140 -19.36 -5.02 59.54
N THR A 141 -18.76 -5.95 60.27
CA THR A 141 -17.64 -5.66 61.19
C THR A 141 -16.30 -5.91 60.48
N GLY A 142 -15.19 -5.46 61.05
CA GLY A 142 -13.83 -5.66 60.53
C GLY A 142 -13.10 -4.37 60.21
N LYS A 143 -12.00 -4.47 59.46
CA LYS A 143 -11.16 -3.34 59.03
C LYS A 143 -10.98 -3.33 57.52
N ALA A 144 -10.99 -2.13 56.93
CA ALA A 144 -10.58 -1.91 55.54
C ALA A 144 -9.64 -0.71 55.44
N TRP A 145 -8.57 -0.88 54.67
CA TRP A 145 -7.62 0.17 54.34
C TRP A 145 -7.79 0.60 52.88
N PHE A 146 -7.71 1.90 52.62
CA PHE A 146 -7.86 2.51 51.31
C PHE A 146 -6.66 3.39 51.00
N ASP A 147 -6.17 3.30 49.77
CA ASP A 147 -5.00 4.05 49.30
C ASP A 147 -5.08 4.29 47.78
N ASP A 148 -4.25 5.20 47.24
CA ASP A 148 -4.15 5.55 45.82
C ASP A 148 -5.52 5.76 45.14
N VAL A 149 -6.38 6.59 45.75
CA VAL A 149 -7.68 6.92 45.18
C VAL A 149 -7.49 7.92 44.06
N SER A 150 -8.06 7.62 42.89
CA SER A 150 -8.08 8.53 41.75
C SER A 150 -9.45 8.53 41.09
N ILE A 151 -9.96 9.74 40.85
CA ILE A 151 -11.15 10.00 40.05
C ILE A 151 -10.74 10.90 38.91
N VAL A 152 -10.91 10.39 37.70
CA VAL A 152 -10.59 11.11 36.47
C VAL A 152 -11.86 11.28 35.64
N THR A 153 -12.04 12.45 35.04
CA THR A 153 -13.08 12.60 34.03
C THR A 153 -12.60 11.94 32.77
N SER A 154 -13.37 10.98 32.31
CA SER A 154 -13.29 10.47 30.96
C SER A 154 -14.08 11.46 30.10
N GLU A 155 -13.45 12.57 29.72
CA GLU A 155 -14.07 13.42 28.70
C GLU A 155 -14.21 12.54 27.45
N LYS A 156 -15.39 12.57 26.82
CA LYS A 156 -15.41 12.28 25.38
C LYS A 156 -14.32 13.19 24.85
N ALA A 157 -13.26 12.62 24.24
CA ALA A 157 -12.52 13.40 23.28
C ALA A 157 -13.59 14.16 22.50
N GLN A 158 -13.42 15.48 22.31
CA GLN A 158 -14.00 16.17 21.17
C GLN A 158 -14.15 15.12 20.09
N GLU A 159 -15.34 14.91 19.51
CA GLU A 159 -15.46 14.00 18.38
C GLU A 159 -14.35 14.39 17.39
N LEU A 160 -13.18 13.74 17.52
CA LEU A 160 -12.33 13.29 16.46
C LEU A 160 -13.39 12.59 15.70
N SER A 161 -13.92 13.33 14.72
CA SER A 161 -15.00 12.92 13.85
C SER A 161 -14.81 11.44 13.76
N THR A 162 -15.80 10.66 14.21
CA THR A 162 -15.82 9.26 13.82
C THR A 162 -15.38 9.31 12.38
N VAL A 163 -14.23 8.72 12.08
CA VAL A 163 -13.86 8.55 10.69
C VAL A 163 -14.88 7.50 10.31
N ILE A 164 -16.06 8.00 9.97
CA ILE A 164 -17.11 7.28 9.32
C ILE A 164 -16.32 6.76 8.12
N PRO A 165 -16.05 5.44 8.01
CA PRO A 165 -15.57 4.91 6.74
C PRO A 165 -16.47 5.56 5.70
N PRO A 166 -15.95 6.34 4.73
CA PRO A 166 -16.68 7.40 4.06
C PRO A 166 -18.08 6.90 3.84
N ALA A 167 -19.06 7.58 4.47
CA ALA A 167 -20.43 7.07 4.50
C ALA A 167 -20.77 6.58 3.10
N LYS A 168 -21.51 5.47 2.99
CA LYS A 168 -22.13 5.11 1.71
C LYS A 168 -22.94 6.32 1.26
N GLU A 169 -22.32 7.16 0.45
CA GLU A 169 -22.87 8.35 -0.14
C GLU A 169 -23.37 7.94 -1.51
N ASP A 170 -24.55 8.43 -1.87
CA ASP A 170 -25.07 8.27 -3.22
C ASP A 170 -24.26 9.17 -4.16
N LEU A 171 -23.10 8.66 -4.60
CA LEU A 171 -22.27 9.34 -5.56
C LEU A 171 -22.94 9.27 -6.93
N SER A 172 -22.90 10.39 -7.65
CA SER A 172 -23.36 10.46 -9.02
C SER A 172 -22.32 11.11 -9.92
N GLY A 173 -22.33 10.72 -11.19
CA GLY A 173 -21.45 11.27 -12.21
C GLY A 173 -22.07 11.13 -13.59
N SER A 174 -21.36 11.65 -14.60
CA SER A 174 -21.76 11.42 -15.99
C SER A 174 -20.57 11.20 -16.91
N ILE A 175 -20.84 10.48 -18.00
CA ILE A 175 -19.89 10.20 -19.06
C ILE A 175 -20.58 10.55 -20.38
N THR A 176 -19.89 11.32 -21.21
CA THR A 176 -20.34 11.65 -22.57
C THR A 176 -19.26 11.25 -23.55
N VAL A 177 -19.57 10.32 -24.45
CA VAL A 177 -18.73 9.93 -25.59
C VAL A 177 -19.15 10.75 -26.81
N ASP A 178 -18.19 11.35 -27.52
CA ASP A 178 -18.45 11.98 -28.81
C ASP A 178 -18.12 10.98 -29.94
N ALA A 179 -19.15 10.35 -30.51
CA ALA A 179 -18.97 9.29 -31.51
C ALA A 179 -18.42 9.80 -32.86
N LEU A 180 -18.41 11.12 -33.07
CA LEU A 180 -17.95 11.75 -34.31
C LEU A 180 -16.51 12.27 -34.20
N ARG A 181 -15.94 12.31 -32.98
CA ARG A 181 -14.60 12.84 -32.74
C ARG A 181 -13.61 11.72 -32.45
N VAL A 182 -12.89 11.31 -33.49
CA VAL A 182 -11.79 10.35 -33.41
C VAL A 182 -10.50 11.07 -33.02
N LYS A 183 -9.81 10.56 -32.00
CA LYS A 183 -8.52 11.07 -31.51
C LYS A 183 -7.32 10.44 -32.23
N GLY A 184 -7.52 9.28 -32.84
CA GLY A 184 -6.50 8.52 -33.55
C GLY A 184 -6.76 7.02 -33.48
N PRO A 185 -5.89 6.19 -34.10
CA PRO A 185 -5.96 4.75 -33.93
C PRO A 185 -5.65 4.34 -32.49
N VAL A 186 -6.28 3.27 -32.02
CA VAL A 186 -5.90 2.63 -30.76
C VAL A 186 -4.51 2.04 -30.92
N ASN A 187 -3.55 2.53 -30.13
CA ASN A 187 -2.19 2.01 -30.11
C ASN A 187 -2.16 0.64 -29.41
N ARG A 188 -2.10 -0.44 -30.19
CA ARG A 188 -2.08 -1.82 -29.65
C ARG A 188 -0.78 -2.16 -28.90
N LEU A 189 0.32 -1.43 -29.14
CA LEU A 189 1.59 -1.66 -28.44
C LEU A 189 1.54 -1.28 -26.95
N ILE A 190 0.49 -0.59 -26.50
CA ILE A 190 0.24 -0.31 -25.08
C ILE A 190 -0.13 -1.57 -24.30
N PHE A 191 -0.70 -2.58 -24.96
CA PHE A 191 -1.10 -3.84 -24.33
C PHE A 191 0.05 -4.86 -24.37
N GLY A 192 1.29 -4.41 -24.18
CA GLY A 192 2.46 -5.27 -24.22
C GLY A 192 2.72 -6.00 -22.91
N HIS A 193 3.57 -7.02 -22.95
CA HIS A 193 3.92 -7.86 -21.82
C HIS A 193 5.40 -8.27 -21.81
N ASN A 194 5.93 -8.49 -20.60
CA ASN A 194 7.29 -8.99 -20.42
C ASN A 194 7.37 -10.52 -20.43
N LEU A 195 8.44 -11.03 -21.03
CA LEU A 195 8.89 -12.42 -20.96
C LEU A 195 10.38 -12.44 -20.62
N GLU A 196 10.74 -13.06 -19.50
CA GLU A 196 12.11 -13.11 -18.99
C GLU A 196 12.94 -14.28 -19.59
N ALA A 197 14.26 -14.11 -19.72
CA ALA A 197 15.22 -15.18 -20.01
C ALA A 197 16.60 -14.94 -19.36
N ALA A 198 17.25 -16.01 -18.85
CA ALA A 198 18.48 -15.90 -18.04
C ALA A 198 19.45 -17.09 -18.18
N ASP A 199 20.60 -16.98 -17.50
CA ASP A 199 21.58 -18.05 -17.24
C ASP A 199 21.09 -19.12 -16.23
N GLY A 200 19.78 -19.27 -16.04
CA GLY A 200 19.20 -20.36 -15.23
C GLY A 200 19.18 -20.07 -13.73
N LYS A 201 19.52 -18.85 -13.31
CA LYS A 201 19.20 -18.32 -11.99
C LYS A 201 17.88 -17.53 -12.04
N ASP A 202 17.17 -17.52 -10.93
CA ASP A 202 16.03 -16.61 -10.74
C ASP A 202 16.52 -15.14 -10.59
N ILE A 203 15.64 -14.14 -10.77
CA ILE A 203 15.95 -12.69 -10.71
C ILE A 203 16.59 -12.26 -9.37
N PHE A 204 16.34 -13.03 -8.30
CA PHE A 204 16.91 -12.81 -6.96
C PHE A 204 18.10 -13.72 -6.64
N GLY A 205 18.56 -14.54 -7.59
CA GLY A 205 19.69 -15.46 -7.43
C GLY A 205 19.51 -16.52 -6.34
N ALA A 206 18.30 -16.68 -5.79
CA ALA A 206 18.06 -17.52 -4.62
C ALA A 206 18.04 -19.01 -4.96
N TYR A 207 17.63 -19.39 -6.18
CA TYR A 207 17.53 -20.78 -6.63
C TYR A 207 17.81 -20.93 -8.13
N PRO A 208 18.43 -22.04 -8.56
CA PRO A 208 18.47 -22.39 -9.97
C PRO A 208 17.05 -22.65 -10.49
N SER A 209 16.64 -21.90 -11.51
CA SER A 209 15.32 -21.97 -12.12
C SER A 209 15.50 -22.05 -13.64
N PRO A 210 15.17 -23.20 -14.28
CA PRO A 210 15.26 -23.33 -15.73
C PRO A 210 14.15 -22.55 -16.47
N LYS A 211 13.26 -21.86 -15.75
CA LYS A 211 12.04 -21.26 -16.32
C LYS A 211 12.33 -20.21 -17.38
N GLY A 212 13.25 -19.28 -17.13
CA GLY A 212 13.65 -18.27 -18.12
C GLY A 212 14.34 -18.88 -19.36
N ARG A 213 14.96 -20.06 -19.24
CA ARG A 213 15.61 -20.76 -20.37
C ARG A 213 14.65 -21.57 -21.22
N ASN A 214 13.47 -21.89 -20.67
CA ASN A 214 12.48 -22.79 -21.26
C ASN A 214 11.22 -22.04 -21.74
N GLY A 215 11.24 -20.70 -21.77
CA GLY A 215 10.12 -19.88 -22.23
C GLY A 215 9.02 -19.70 -21.20
N ASP A 216 9.33 -19.93 -19.92
CA ASP A 216 8.47 -19.68 -18.75
C ASP A 216 7.03 -20.22 -18.87
N GLY A 217 6.86 -21.37 -19.52
CA GLY A 217 5.57 -22.03 -19.73
C GLY A 217 4.83 -21.63 -21.00
N VAL A 218 5.34 -20.66 -21.77
CA VAL A 218 4.88 -20.38 -23.15
C VAL A 218 5.26 -21.52 -24.09
N TRP A 219 6.38 -22.20 -23.80
CA TRP A 219 6.95 -23.24 -24.65
C TRP A 219 6.98 -24.58 -23.93
N ASP A 220 6.65 -25.64 -24.67
CA ASP A 220 6.82 -27.02 -24.26
C ASP A 220 8.17 -27.52 -24.79
N PRO A 221 9.24 -27.54 -23.97
CA PRO A 221 10.58 -27.93 -24.43
C PRO A 221 10.67 -29.40 -24.83
N LYS A 222 9.77 -30.26 -24.31
CA LYS A 222 9.77 -31.69 -24.64
C LYS A 222 9.24 -31.91 -26.06
N ASN A 223 8.15 -31.23 -26.39
CA ASN A 223 7.49 -31.39 -27.69
C ASN A 223 7.85 -30.30 -28.70
N ARG A 224 8.70 -29.33 -28.32
CA ARG A 224 9.20 -28.22 -29.14
C ARG A 224 8.08 -27.46 -29.84
N ARG A 225 7.12 -26.98 -29.05
CA ARG A 225 5.97 -26.23 -29.55
C ARG A 225 5.45 -25.24 -28.52
N LEU A 226 4.77 -24.21 -29.01
CA LEU A 226 4.02 -23.30 -28.17
C LEU A 226 2.90 -24.03 -27.40
N VAL A 227 2.66 -23.60 -26.17
CA VAL A 227 1.53 -24.08 -25.36
C VAL A 227 0.25 -23.38 -25.84
N PRO A 228 -0.70 -24.09 -26.48
CA PRO A 228 -1.85 -23.44 -27.14
C PRO A 228 -2.73 -22.63 -26.20
N GLU A 229 -2.89 -23.12 -24.96
CA GLU A 229 -3.69 -22.45 -23.93
C GLU A 229 -3.08 -21.09 -23.54
N VAL A 230 -1.75 -21.01 -23.43
CA VAL A 230 -1.03 -19.77 -23.12
C VAL A 230 -1.14 -18.78 -24.26
N VAL A 231 -1.02 -19.23 -25.52
CA VAL A 231 -1.26 -18.40 -26.71
C VAL A 231 -2.68 -17.84 -26.71
N GLN A 232 -3.68 -18.65 -26.35
CA GLN A 232 -5.06 -18.19 -26.27
C GLN A 232 -5.24 -17.14 -25.17
N PHE A 233 -4.66 -17.35 -23.98
CA PHE A 233 -4.69 -16.35 -22.91
C PHE A 233 -4.05 -15.02 -23.33
N SER A 234 -2.98 -15.04 -24.12
CA SER A 234 -2.34 -13.82 -24.64
C SER A 234 -3.27 -13.06 -25.58
N LYS A 235 -4.00 -13.79 -26.44
CA LYS A 235 -5.00 -13.20 -27.33
C LYS A 235 -6.19 -12.64 -26.57
N ASP A 236 -6.65 -13.33 -25.52
CA ASP A 236 -7.78 -12.88 -24.70
C ASP A 236 -7.53 -11.50 -24.08
N VAL A 237 -6.30 -11.22 -23.66
CA VAL A 237 -5.91 -9.92 -23.08
C VAL A 237 -5.47 -8.89 -24.12
N GLY A 238 -5.53 -9.24 -25.41
CA GLY A 238 -5.19 -8.35 -26.51
C GLY A 238 -3.70 -8.00 -26.57
N MET A 239 -2.83 -8.94 -26.19
CA MET A 239 -1.37 -8.75 -26.13
C MET A 239 -0.81 -8.22 -27.46
N GLY A 240 -0.37 -6.97 -27.47
CA GLY A 240 0.03 -6.28 -28.70
C GLY A 240 1.54 -6.16 -28.92
N ALA A 241 2.33 -6.32 -27.86
CA ALA A 241 3.79 -6.37 -27.93
C ALA A 241 4.34 -7.34 -26.89
N ILE A 242 5.54 -7.88 -27.13
CA ILE A 242 6.21 -8.76 -26.17
C ILE A 242 7.64 -8.29 -26.02
N ARG A 243 8.07 -7.99 -24.79
CA ARG A 243 9.46 -7.66 -24.45
C ARG A 243 10.20 -8.93 -24.04
N TYR A 244 11.31 -9.23 -24.72
CA TYR A 244 12.15 -10.39 -24.45
C TYR A 244 13.63 -10.06 -24.72
N PRO A 245 14.59 -10.55 -23.93
CA PRO A 245 14.44 -11.46 -22.78
C PRO A 245 14.22 -10.77 -21.42
N GLY A 246 13.79 -9.50 -21.38
CA GLY A 246 13.15 -8.84 -20.22
C GLY A 246 13.95 -8.71 -18.90
N GLY A 247 13.84 -7.53 -18.28
CA GLY A 247 14.29 -7.25 -16.91
C GLY A 247 15.77 -7.48 -16.64
N CYS A 248 16.13 -7.58 -15.36
CA CYS A 248 17.52 -7.74 -14.93
C CYS A 248 18.20 -8.99 -15.51
N LEU A 249 17.44 -10.00 -15.93
CA LEU A 249 17.99 -11.24 -16.48
C LEU A 249 18.70 -11.04 -17.84
N VAL A 250 18.34 -9.98 -18.58
CA VAL A 250 19.01 -9.64 -19.84
C VAL A 250 20.47 -9.27 -19.65
N HIS A 251 20.91 -8.86 -18.46
CA HIS A 251 22.30 -8.45 -18.20
C HIS A 251 23.30 -9.51 -18.65
N ASN A 252 22.96 -10.78 -18.50
CA ASN A 252 23.83 -11.92 -18.80
C ASN A 252 23.32 -12.77 -19.97
N PHE A 253 22.39 -12.25 -20.78
CA PHE A 253 21.86 -12.94 -21.96
C PHE A 253 22.84 -12.89 -23.13
N ASP A 254 23.42 -14.03 -23.47
CA ASP A 254 24.21 -14.23 -24.68
C ASP A 254 23.35 -14.82 -25.80
N TRP A 255 22.98 -13.97 -26.77
CA TRP A 255 22.05 -14.34 -27.84
C TRP A 255 22.58 -15.47 -28.72
N HIS A 256 23.90 -15.63 -28.84
CA HIS A 256 24.51 -16.71 -29.63
C HIS A 256 24.15 -18.10 -29.09
N LYS A 257 23.90 -18.21 -27.79
CA LYS A 257 23.48 -19.46 -27.14
C LYS A 257 21.98 -19.73 -27.26
N ALA A 258 21.22 -18.73 -27.70
CA ALA A 258 19.76 -18.74 -27.80
C ALA A 258 19.27 -18.82 -29.25
N VAL A 259 20.13 -19.21 -30.19
CA VAL A 259 19.81 -19.44 -31.62
C VAL A 259 20.48 -20.71 -32.11
N GLY A 260 20.06 -21.22 -33.27
CA GLY A 260 20.67 -22.39 -33.90
C GLY A 260 20.01 -23.72 -33.55
N PRO A 261 20.58 -24.86 -33.97
CA PRO A 261 19.96 -26.16 -33.78
C PRO A 261 19.78 -26.46 -32.29
N TYR A 262 18.59 -26.94 -31.92
CA TYR A 262 18.21 -27.14 -30.52
C TYR A 262 19.23 -27.98 -29.73
N GLU A 263 19.79 -29.03 -30.32
CA GLU A 263 20.75 -29.93 -29.64
C GLU A 263 22.15 -29.32 -29.47
N GLU A 264 22.43 -28.23 -30.18
CA GLU A 264 23.70 -27.50 -30.11
C GLU A 264 23.63 -26.33 -29.12
N ARG A 265 22.43 -25.98 -28.64
CA ARG A 265 22.23 -24.92 -27.64
C ARG A 265 22.58 -25.46 -26.25
N PRO A 266 23.62 -24.96 -25.58
CA PRO A 266 24.03 -25.48 -24.28
C PRO A 266 23.09 -25.08 -23.14
N ASP A 267 22.30 -24.01 -23.34
CA ASP A 267 21.62 -23.32 -22.23
C ASP A 267 20.12 -23.03 -22.46
N PHE A 268 19.65 -22.86 -23.70
CA PHE A 268 18.29 -22.38 -24.00
C PHE A 268 17.46 -23.39 -24.79
N ALA A 269 16.33 -23.79 -24.20
CA ALA A 269 15.28 -24.53 -24.88
C ALA A 269 14.25 -23.62 -25.57
N PHE A 270 14.19 -22.36 -25.15
CA PHE A 270 13.41 -21.30 -25.77
C PHE A 270 14.32 -20.11 -26.03
N GLY A 271 14.64 -19.92 -27.30
CA GLY A 271 15.53 -18.89 -27.79
C GLY A 271 14.79 -17.83 -28.60
N ILE A 272 15.55 -17.09 -29.41
CA ILE A 272 15.01 -16.00 -30.22
C ILE A 272 14.03 -16.50 -31.28
N ASP A 273 14.31 -17.65 -31.90
CA ASP A 273 13.48 -18.19 -32.98
C ASP A 273 12.09 -18.58 -32.44
N GLU A 274 12.03 -19.24 -31.28
CA GLU A 274 10.77 -19.62 -30.62
C GLU A 274 10.03 -18.41 -30.06
N TYR A 275 10.77 -17.38 -29.60
CA TYR A 275 10.19 -16.09 -29.21
C TYR A 275 9.50 -15.38 -30.39
N ILE A 276 10.13 -15.37 -31.57
CA ILE A 276 9.49 -14.80 -32.76
C ILE A 276 8.28 -15.63 -33.17
N GLU A 277 8.35 -16.97 -33.11
CA GLU A 277 7.19 -17.83 -33.34
C GLU A 277 6.03 -17.47 -32.40
N TYR A 278 6.30 -17.29 -31.12
CA TYR A 278 5.31 -16.88 -30.13
C TYR A 278 4.69 -15.52 -30.46
N CYS A 279 5.51 -14.51 -30.78
CA CYS A 279 5.02 -13.19 -31.18
C CYS A 279 4.06 -13.31 -32.38
N ARG A 280 4.41 -14.11 -33.39
CA ARG A 280 3.58 -14.27 -34.59
C ARG A 280 2.30 -15.07 -34.31
N ALA A 281 2.35 -16.07 -33.45
CA ALA A 281 1.17 -16.85 -33.05
C ALA A 281 0.14 -16.01 -32.29
N VAL A 282 0.60 -15.06 -31.47
CA VAL A 282 -0.24 -14.10 -30.72
C VAL A 282 -0.72 -12.95 -31.60
N GLY A 283 0.10 -12.53 -32.58
CA GLY A 283 -0.12 -11.30 -33.36
C GLY A 283 0.49 -10.06 -32.69
N ALA A 284 1.52 -10.25 -31.87
CA ALA A 284 2.21 -9.20 -31.14
C ALA A 284 3.50 -8.77 -31.85
N GLU A 285 3.88 -7.50 -31.68
CA GLU A 285 5.17 -6.98 -32.16
C GLU A 285 6.30 -7.32 -31.18
N PRO A 286 7.45 -7.82 -31.65
CA PRO A 286 8.59 -8.09 -30.80
C PRO A 286 9.31 -6.80 -30.39
N LEU A 287 9.57 -6.66 -29.08
CA LEU A 287 10.53 -5.71 -28.51
C LEU A 287 11.75 -6.52 -28.01
N MET A 288 12.87 -6.41 -28.72
CA MET A 288 14.09 -7.14 -28.38
C MET A 288 14.93 -6.35 -27.38
N ASN A 289 15.09 -6.87 -26.17
CA ASN A 289 15.97 -6.31 -25.17
C ASN A 289 17.41 -6.78 -25.39
N VAL A 290 18.37 -5.86 -25.38
CA VAL A 290 19.75 -6.10 -25.79
C VAL A 290 20.67 -5.97 -24.57
N ALA A 291 21.41 -7.03 -24.26
CA ALA A 291 22.33 -7.06 -23.12
C ALA A 291 23.47 -6.04 -23.26
N VAL A 292 23.77 -5.29 -22.19
CA VAL A 292 24.90 -4.34 -22.15
C VAL A 292 26.18 -4.99 -21.60
N TYR A 293 26.08 -5.91 -20.64
CA TYR A 293 27.25 -6.54 -20.02
C TYR A 293 27.84 -7.73 -20.79
N VAL A 294 27.16 -8.21 -21.84
CA VAL A 294 27.59 -9.34 -22.65
C VAL A 294 27.81 -8.90 -24.08
N GLY A 295 29.01 -9.19 -24.61
CA GLY A 295 29.39 -8.89 -25.99
C GLY A 295 29.59 -7.40 -26.29
N THR A 296 30.13 -7.12 -27.46
CA THR A 296 30.42 -5.77 -27.98
C THR A 296 29.21 -5.15 -28.68
N ALA A 297 29.32 -3.89 -29.10
CA ALA A 297 28.32 -3.25 -29.97
C ALA A 297 28.30 -3.87 -31.39
N ALA A 298 29.41 -4.45 -31.86
CA ALA A 298 29.46 -5.21 -33.10
C ALA A 298 28.63 -6.49 -32.99
N ASP A 299 28.72 -7.18 -31.85
CA ASP A 299 27.89 -8.37 -31.58
C ASP A 299 26.38 -8.03 -31.57
N LYS A 300 26.01 -6.77 -31.30
CA LYS A 300 24.61 -6.31 -31.38
C LYS A 300 24.18 -6.02 -32.80
N ALA A 301 25.09 -5.53 -33.64
CA ALA A 301 24.85 -5.40 -35.07
C ALA A 301 24.68 -6.78 -35.72
N ASP A 302 25.47 -7.77 -35.30
CA ASP A 302 25.32 -9.17 -35.71
C ASP A 302 23.94 -9.76 -35.33
N LEU A 303 23.41 -9.42 -34.15
CA LEU A 303 22.03 -9.76 -33.78
C LEU A 303 21.00 -9.11 -34.72
N VAL A 304 21.18 -7.83 -35.08
CA VAL A 304 20.29 -7.17 -36.06
C VAL A 304 20.40 -7.82 -37.43
N GLU A 305 21.60 -8.23 -37.84
CA GLU A 305 21.81 -8.98 -39.08
C GLU A 305 21.07 -10.31 -39.05
N TYR A 306 21.25 -11.07 -37.96
CA TYR A 306 20.53 -12.32 -37.72
C TYR A 306 19.02 -12.11 -37.82
N LEU A 307 18.48 -11.03 -37.26
CA LEU A 307 17.03 -10.80 -37.23
C LEU A 307 16.47 -10.28 -38.56
N ASN A 308 17.16 -9.36 -39.22
CA ASN A 308 16.55 -8.50 -40.24
C ASN A 308 17.24 -8.53 -41.62
N ALA A 309 18.48 -9.00 -41.72
CA ALA A 309 19.17 -8.99 -43.00
C ALA A 309 18.72 -10.12 -43.92
N PRO A 310 18.72 -9.92 -45.25
CA PRO A 310 18.51 -10.99 -46.21
C PRO A 310 19.67 -11.99 -46.17
N ALA A 311 19.36 -13.28 -46.30
CA ALA A 311 20.36 -14.34 -46.30
C ALA A 311 21.22 -14.30 -47.58
N THR A 312 22.39 -13.67 -47.48
CA THR A 312 23.39 -13.57 -48.54
C THR A 312 24.78 -13.83 -47.98
N SER A 313 25.78 -14.11 -48.83
CA SER A 313 27.15 -14.32 -48.37
C SER A 313 27.78 -13.11 -47.65
N GLN A 314 27.21 -11.91 -47.80
CA GLN A 314 27.62 -10.70 -47.08
C GLN A 314 27.04 -10.64 -45.65
N HIS A 315 26.05 -11.47 -45.34
CA HIS A 315 25.36 -11.53 -44.05
C HIS A 315 25.45 -12.96 -43.47
N PRO A 316 26.62 -13.33 -42.89
CA PRO A 316 26.85 -14.68 -42.38
C PRO A 316 25.84 -15.12 -41.31
N TRP A 317 25.33 -14.22 -40.47
CA TRP A 317 24.32 -14.55 -39.47
C TRP A 317 22.94 -14.76 -40.09
N ALA A 318 22.57 -13.98 -41.11
CA ALA A 318 21.34 -14.23 -41.86
C ALA A 318 21.41 -15.55 -42.65
N MET A 319 22.60 -15.93 -43.15
CA MET A 319 22.82 -17.24 -43.77
C MET A 319 22.64 -18.38 -42.77
N LYS A 320 23.15 -18.24 -41.54
CA LYS A 320 22.91 -19.20 -40.46
C LYS A 320 21.42 -19.31 -40.12
N ARG A 321 20.73 -18.17 -39.92
CA ARG A 321 19.27 -18.13 -39.72
C ARG A 321 18.54 -18.95 -40.79
N ALA A 322 18.88 -18.74 -42.06
CA ALA A 322 18.28 -19.48 -43.18
C ALA A 322 18.62 -20.98 -43.17
N GLN A 323 19.87 -21.34 -42.89
CA GLN A 323 20.30 -22.75 -42.75
C GLN A 323 19.58 -23.46 -41.61
N TRP A 324 19.25 -22.75 -40.54
CA TRP A 324 18.53 -23.26 -39.38
C TRP A 324 17.00 -23.26 -39.55
N GLY A 325 16.50 -23.01 -40.77
CA GLY A 325 15.10 -23.17 -41.13
C GLY A 325 14.29 -21.87 -41.24
N HIS A 326 14.90 -20.72 -40.99
CA HIS A 326 14.22 -19.41 -40.98
C HIS A 326 14.78 -18.50 -42.09
N LYS A 327 14.42 -18.82 -43.33
CA LYS A 327 14.97 -18.15 -44.52
C LYS A 327 14.70 -16.64 -44.55
N GLU A 328 13.44 -16.27 -44.36
CA GLU A 328 13.01 -14.88 -44.46
C GLU A 328 13.45 -14.07 -43.23
N PRO A 329 13.79 -12.78 -43.39
CA PRO A 329 14.00 -11.88 -42.27
C PRO A 329 12.79 -11.83 -41.33
N TYR A 330 13.03 -11.78 -40.01
CA TYR A 330 11.96 -11.66 -39.02
C TYR A 330 11.35 -10.27 -38.96
N GLY A 331 12.11 -9.23 -39.33
CA GLY A 331 11.64 -7.84 -39.38
C GLY A 331 11.35 -7.27 -37.99
N VAL A 332 12.23 -7.51 -37.02
CA VAL A 332 12.13 -6.95 -35.68
C VAL A 332 12.38 -5.44 -35.74
N LYS A 333 11.41 -4.65 -35.27
CA LYS A 333 11.44 -3.19 -35.41
C LYS A 333 11.99 -2.48 -34.19
N TYR A 334 11.75 -3.01 -32.98
CA TYR A 334 12.01 -2.32 -31.73
C TYR A 334 13.09 -3.02 -30.92
N PHE A 335 14.08 -2.24 -30.51
CA PHE A 335 15.21 -2.70 -29.69
C PHE A 335 15.36 -1.82 -28.46
N GLU A 336 15.46 -2.44 -27.30
CA GLU A 336 15.77 -1.77 -26.04
C GLU A 336 17.21 -2.07 -25.66
N ILE A 337 18.03 -1.02 -25.47
CA ILE A 337 19.46 -1.18 -25.22
C ILE A 337 19.72 -1.13 -23.72
N GLY A 338 19.93 -2.30 -23.13
CA GLY A 338 20.12 -2.44 -21.69
C GLY A 338 18.83 -2.60 -20.89
N ASN A 339 18.99 -2.59 -19.57
CA ASN A 339 17.94 -2.62 -18.57
C ASN A 339 18.55 -2.18 -17.24
N GLU A 340 18.18 -1.03 -16.67
CA GLU A 340 18.58 -0.64 -15.31
C GLU A 340 20.11 -0.65 -15.06
N GLU A 341 20.91 -0.14 -15.99
CA GLU A 341 22.38 -0.08 -15.88
C GLU A 341 22.90 0.69 -14.65
N ASP A 342 22.07 1.59 -14.10
CA ASP A 342 22.29 2.33 -12.87
C ASP A 342 22.04 1.49 -11.59
N HIS A 343 21.20 0.46 -11.68
CA HIS A 343 21.05 -0.60 -10.67
C HIS A 343 22.16 -1.65 -10.73
N GLY A 344 22.70 -1.91 -11.91
CA GLY A 344 23.91 -2.71 -12.13
C GLY A 344 23.69 -4.22 -12.25
N ASN A 345 24.69 -4.94 -12.76
CA ASN A 345 24.60 -6.39 -13.01
C ASN A 345 24.32 -7.19 -11.72
N HIS A 346 23.21 -7.94 -11.72
CA HIS A 346 22.71 -8.70 -10.57
C HIS A 346 23.50 -9.98 -10.26
N ASP A 347 24.34 -10.46 -11.19
CA ASP A 347 25.13 -11.68 -11.01
C ASP A 347 26.46 -11.46 -10.28
N VAL A 348 26.90 -10.21 -10.12
CA VAL A 348 28.18 -9.88 -9.47
C VAL A 348 27.96 -9.14 -8.15
N LYS A 349 28.84 -9.39 -7.18
CA LYS A 349 28.82 -8.73 -5.86
C LYS A 349 30.21 -8.12 -5.56
N PRO A 350 30.34 -6.79 -5.40
CA PRO A 350 29.30 -5.76 -5.57
C PRO A 350 28.79 -5.68 -7.02
N ARG A 351 27.56 -5.18 -7.21
CA ARG A 351 26.97 -5.02 -8.55
C ARG A 351 27.83 -4.11 -9.41
N GLN A 352 28.05 -4.49 -10.67
CA GLN A 352 28.75 -3.66 -11.64
C GLN A 352 27.77 -2.65 -12.24
N LYS A 353 27.87 -1.39 -11.81
CA LYS A 353 27.06 -0.26 -12.31
C LYS A 353 27.79 0.53 -13.38
N TRP A 354 27.05 1.17 -14.27
CA TRP A 354 27.61 2.12 -15.22
C TRP A 354 27.32 3.55 -14.77
N SER A 355 28.18 4.50 -15.15
CA SER A 355 27.82 5.92 -15.09
C SER A 355 26.91 6.29 -16.27
N ALA A 356 26.18 7.41 -16.14
CA ALA A 356 25.33 7.92 -17.20
C ALA A 356 26.11 8.19 -18.50
N GLU A 357 27.33 8.73 -18.39
CA GLU A 357 28.21 9.02 -19.52
C GLU A 357 28.71 7.74 -20.19
N GLN A 358 29.10 6.73 -19.40
CA GLN A 358 29.54 5.44 -19.93
C GLN A 358 28.40 4.79 -20.73
N TYR A 359 27.19 4.77 -20.17
CA TYR A 359 26.04 4.14 -20.79
C TYR A 359 25.63 4.90 -22.07
N ALA A 360 25.56 6.23 -22.01
CA ALA A 360 25.22 7.04 -23.18
C ALA A 360 26.25 6.91 -24.32
N ALA A 361 27.55 6.82 -24.00
CA ALA A 361 28.59 6.60 -25.00
C ALA A 361 28.47 5.23 -25.68
N TYR A 362 28.22 4.16 -24.90
CA TYR A 362 27.99 2.83 -25.44
C TYR A 362 26.70 2.76 -26.28
N TYR A 363 25.63 3.39 -25.83
CA TYR A 363 24.38 3.50 -26.57
C TYR A 363 24.61 4.11 -27.96
N LEU A 364 25.37 5.21 -28.07
CA LEU A 364 25.67 5.85 -29.35
C LEU A 364 26.47 4.93 -30.29
N GLU A 365 27.37 4.11 -29.76
CA GLU A 365 28.11 3.13 -30.55
C GLU A 365 27.21 2.00 -31.06
N CYS A 366 26.29 1.51 -30.21
CA CYS A 366 25.24 0.57 -30.62
C CYS A 366 24.38 1.18 -31.73
N VAL A 367 23.92 2.43 -31.60
CA VAL A 367 23.14 3.11 -32.65
C VAL A 367 23.91 3.15 -33.97
N ARG A 368 25.20 3.52 -33.93
CA ARG A 368 26.05 3.62 -35.13
C ARG A 368 26.19 2.28 -35.85
N LEU A 369 26.40 1.19 -35.11
CA LEU A 369 26.66 -0.13 -35.69
C LEU A 369 25.37 -0.87 -36.07
N MET A 370 24.36 -0.87 -35.21
CA MET A 370 23.09 -1.56 -35.45
C MET A 370 22.32 -0.92 -36.61
N LYS A 371 22.22 0.42 -36.66
CA LYS A 371 21.53 1.11 -37.78
C LYS A 371 22.29 1.07 -39.10
N LYS A 372 23.58 0.71 -39.08
CA LYS A 372 24.33 0.44 -40.32
C LYS A 372 23.84 -0.84 -40.99
N VAL A 373 23.41 -1.83 -40.20
CA VAL A 373 22.84 -3.08 -40.70
C VAL A 373 21.40 -2.85 -41.16
N ASP A 374 20.58 -2.24 -40.31
CA ASP A 374 19.19 -1.92 -40.64
C ASP A 374 18.83 -0.51 -40.14
N PRO A 375 18.78 0.51 -41.02
CA PRO A 375 18.46 1.87 -40.62
C PRO A 375 17.01 2.08 -40.19
N THR A 376 16.13 1.08 -40.39
CA THR A 376 14.69 1.19 -40.08
C THR A 376 14.35 0.86 -38.63
N ILE A 377 15.26 0.20 -37.91
CA ILE A 377 15.05 -0.15 -36.51
C ILE A 377 14.89 1.08 -35.62
N LYS A 378 14.14 0.89 -34.54
CA LYS A 378 13.87 1.85 -33.47
C LYS A 378 14.59 1.41 -32.22
N MET A 379 15.40 2.29 -31.65
CA MET A 379 16.25 1.98 -30.49
C MET A 379 15.93 2.87 -29.30
N SER A 380 15.84 2.28 -28.11
CA SER A 380 15.64 3.03 -26.87
C SER A 380 16.88 3.21 -26.04
N VAL A 381 16.85 4.28 -25.26
CA VAL A 381 17.76 4.52 -24.15
C VAL A 381 16.98 4.47 -22.84
N HIS A 382 17.62 3.98 -21.78
CA HIS A 382 17.04 3.82 -20.45
C HIS A 382 17.07 5.12 -19.62
N ALA A 383 15.94 5.46 -19.02
CA ALA A 383 15.83 6.47 -17.96
C ALA A 383 16.07 5.83 -16.59
N GLY A 384 16.65 6.56 -15.64
CA GLY A 384 17.07 6.07 -14.34
C GLY A 384 16.00 5.27 -13.60
N THR A 385 16.44 4.22 -12.91
CA THR A 385 15.56 3.20 -12.35
C THR A 385 15.04 3.58 -10.98
N GLY A 386 13.71 3.57 -10.80
CA GLY A 386 13.10 3.82 -9.50
C GLY A 386 13.36 5.23 -8.95
N THR A 387 13.89 6.12 -9.79
CA THR A 387 14.21 7.51 -9.45
C THR A 387 13.18 8.47 -10.06
N PRO A 388 13.02 9.68 -9.50
CA PRO A 388 12.13 10.67 -10.09
C PRO A 388 12.61 11.07 -11.50
N PRO A 389 11.71 11.58 -12.37
CA PRO A 389 12.10 12.07 -13.69
C PRO A 389 13.25 13.09 -13.66
N SER A 390 13.33 13.88 -12.58
CA SER A 390 14.38 14.87 -12.34
C SER A 390 15.76 14.30 -11.99
N ASP A 391 15.95 12.98 -11.93
CA ASP A 391 17.23 12.36 -11.58
C ASP A 391 18.38 12.85 -12.50
N PRO A 392 19.57 13.19 -11.96
CA PRO A 392 20.71 13.61 -12.77
C PRO A 392 21.10 12.63 -13.88
N TRP A 393 20.89 11.33 -13.69
CA TRP A 393 21.07 10.31 -14.73
C TRP A 393 20.33 10.68 -16.01
N ASN A 394 19.03 11.01 -15.89
CA ASN A 394 18.17 11.34 -17.02
C ASN A 394 18.68 12.59 -17.75
N ALA A 395 19.04 13.63 -17.00
CA ALA A 395 19.58 14.85 -17.58
C ALA A 395 20.86 14.57 -18.39
N THR A 396 21.81 13.84 -17.81
CA THR A 396 23.07 13.48 -18.47
C THR A 396 22.83 12.61 -19.70
N VAL A 397 22.15 11.48 -19.57
CA VAL A 397 21.90 10.54 -20.68
C VAL A 397 21.20 11.25 -21.83
N PHE A 398 20.09 11.95 -21.57
CA PHE A 398 19.31 12.61 -22.62
C PHE A 398 20.09 13.75 -23.30
N SER A 399 20.94 14.46 -22.56
CA SER A 399 21.78 15.53 -23.12
C SER A 399 22.89 15.01 -24.05
N ILE A 400 23.36 13.78 -23.85
CA ILE A 400 24.39 13.14 -24.67
C ILE A 400 23.74 12.50 -25.91
N VAL A 401 22.68 11.71 -25.73
CA VAL A 401 22.08 10.93 -26.82
C VAL A 401 21.18 11.74 -27.75
N LYS A 402 20.51 12.78 -27.23
CA LYS A 402 19.66 13.72 -27.98
C LYS A 402 18.71 13.01 -28.96
N ASP A 403 18.77 13.37 -30.24
CA ASP A 403 17.92 12.89 -31.33
C ASP A 403 18.25 11.47 -31.81
N LYS A 404 19.29 10.83 -31.26
CA LYS A 404 19.67 9.45 -31.62
C LYS A 404 18.79 8.40 -30.98
N ALA A 405 18.09 8.73 -29.89
CA ALA A 405 17.07 7.88 -29.31
C ALA A 405 15.75 7.99 -30.09
N ASP A 406 15.21 6.84 -30.51
CA ASP A 406 13.88 6.78 -31.12
C ASP A 406 12.78 6.81 -30.06
N PHE A 407 13.04 6.25 -28.87
CA PHE A 407 12.16 6.27 -27.72
C PHE A 407 12.92 6.17 -26.39
N ILE A 408 12.29 6.53 -25.28
CA ILE A 408 12.88 6.46 -23.92
C ILE A 408 12.22 5.32 -23.14
N ALA A 409 13.00 4.35 -22.66
CA ALA A 409 12.50 3.28 -21.80
C ALA A 409 12.38 3.78 -20.34
N ILE A 410 11.18 3.66 -19.77
CA ILE A 410 10.87 4.07 -18.38
C ILE A 410 10.19 2.93 -17.62
N HIS A 411 10.50 2.79 -16.34
CA HIS A 411 9.88 1.78 -15.46
C HIS A 411 8.93 2.47 -14.48
N THR A 412 7.69 1.99 -14.38
CA THR A 412 6.66 2.56 -13.51
C THR A 412 6.08 1.49 -12.59
N TYR A 413 6.66 1.36 -11.41
CA TYR A 413 6.12 0.52 -10.34
C TYR A 413 5.34 1.35 -9.33
N LEU A 414 4.05 1.04 -9.13
CA LEU A 414 3.16 1.80 -8.26
C LEU A 414 3.16 1.23 -6.84
N SER A 415 3.37 2.09 -5.85
CA SER A 415 3.41 1.68 -4.44
C SER A 415 2.01 1.70 -3.82
N PRO A 416 1.69 0.84 -2.82
CA PRO A 416 0.60 1.10 -1.88
C PRO A 416 0.66 2.51 -1.27
N ASP A 417 1.86 3.09 -1.22
CA ASP A 417 2.09 4.45 -0.76
C ASP A 417 1.47 5.52 -1.65
N ASP A 418 1.28 5.23 -2.92
CA ASP A 418 0.61 6.13 -3.87
C ASP A 418 -0.92 6.10 -3.71
N MET A 419 -1.39 5.58 -2.57
CA MET A 419 -2.78 5.37 -2.18
C MET A 419 -3.61 4.72 -3.28
N TYR A 420 -3.74 3.40 -3.26
CA TYR A 420 -4.54 2.54 -4.16
C TYR A 420 -5.18 3.30 -5.35
N MET A 421 -6.31 4.00 -5.13
CA MET A 421 -7.12 4.60 -6.20
C MET A 421 -6.57 5.87 -6.87
N ARG A 422 -5.58 6.58 -6.29
CA ARG A 422 -4.97 7.80 -6.87
C ARG A 422 -3.76 7.48 -7.75
N SER A 423 -3.18 6.29 -7.61
CA SER A 423 -1.85 5.97 -8.15
C SER A 423 -1.73 6.18 -9.66
N THR A 424 -2.83 6.02 -10.41
CA THR A 424 -2.86 6.27 -11.86
C THR A 424 -2.70 7.74 -12.22
N ASP A 425 -3.25 8.66 -11.44
CA ASP A 425 -3.09 10.10 -11.64
C ASP A 425 -1.67 10.55 -11.28
N VAL A 426 -1.06 9.91 -10.27
CA VAL A 426 0.36 10.11 -9.92
C VAL A 426 1.25 9.63 -11.07
N ALA A 427 1.00 8.43 -11.59
CA ALA A 427 1.72 7.88 -12.73
C ALA A 427 1.59 8.79 -13.97
N ALA A 428 0.39 9.26 -14.28
CA ALA A 428 0.14 10.18 -15.38
C ALA A 428 0.86 11.52 -15.21
N ALA A 429 0.94 12.06 -13.99
CA ALA A 429 1.73 13.27 -13.73
C ALA A 429 3.22 13.04 -13.96
N ARG A 430 3.76 11.87 -13.61
CA ARG A 430 5.16 11.50 -13.91
C ARG A 430 5.42 11.42 -15.41
N LEU A 431 4.48 10.92 -16.21
CA LEU A 431 4.61 10.94 -17.68
C LEU A 431 4.77 12.37 -18.22
N ALA A 432 4.01 13.33 -17.68
CA ALA A 432 4.15 14.73 -18.07
C ALA A 432 5.53 15.30 -17.68
N GLU A 433 6.00 15.01 -16.47
CA GLU A 433 7.30 15.43 -15.98
C GLU A 433 8.46 14.82 -16.80
N TYR A 434 8.39 13.52 -17.13
CA TYR A 434 9.35 12.90 -18.04
C TYR A 434 9.42 13.63 -19.37
N ARG A 435 8.29 13.99 -19.97
CA ARG A 435 8.28 14.74 -21.23
C ARG A 435 8.94 16.11 -21.12
N GLU A 436 8.74 16.81 -20.01
CA GLU A 436 9.43 18.07 -19.75
C GLU A 436 10.95 17.87 -19.66
N VAL A 437 11.40 16.86 -18.90
CA VAL A 437 12.81 16.52 -18.76
C VAL A 437 13.43 16.09 -20.10
N ILE A 438 12.71 15.28 -20.89
CA ILE A 438 13.13 14.83 -22.22
C ILE A 438 13.29 16.03 -23.15
N ARG A 439 12.26 16.89 -23.27
CA ARG A 439 12.34 18.09 -24.13
C ARG A 439 13.49 19.00 -23.73
N LYS A 440 13.65 19.23 -22.42
CA LYS A 440 14.70 20.10 -21.88
C LYS A 440 16.10 19.61 -22.24
N ASN A 441 16.36 18.31 -22.06
CA ASN A 441 17.72 17.78 -22.16
C ASN A 441 18.04 17.20 -23.55
N ALA A 442 17.09 16.53 -24.22
CA ALA A 442 17.27 15.99 -25.56
C ALA A 442 16.98 16.99 -26.69
N GLY A 443 16.28 18.09 -26.39
CA GLY A 443 15.87 19.10 -27.38
C GLY A 443 14.69 18.69 -28.27
N LYS A 444 14.03 17.56 -27.97
CA LYS A 444 12.89 17.00 -28.71
C LYS A 444 11.93 16.30 -27.74
N ASP A 445 10.64 16.24 -28.08
CA ASP A 445 9.66 15.37 -27.41
C ASP A 445 9.76 13.93 -27.95
N ILE A 446 10.75 13.19 -27.45
CA ILE A 446 10.99 11.77 -27.81
C ILE A 446 9.91 10.92 -27.11
N PRO A 447 9.23 9.99 -27.81
CA PRO A 447 8.18 9.20 -27.21
C PRO A 447 8.72 8.27 -26.11
N MET A 448 7.88 7.98 -25.13
CA MET A 448 8.21 7.08 -24.02
C MET A 448 7.72 5.66 -24.31
N ALA A 449 8.49 4.66 -23.91
CA ALA A 449 8.03 3.28 -23.77
C ALA A 449 8.05 2.92 -22.29
N ILE A 450 6.89 2.54 -21.74
CA ILE A 450 6.82 2.03 -20.36
C ILE A 450 7.20 0.56 -20.41
N THR A 451 8.50 0.26 -20.43
CA THR A 451 9.01 -1.10 -20.67
C THR A 451 8.84 -2.02 -19.45
N GLU A 452 8.46 -1.45 -18.31
CA GLU A 452 7.99 -2.19 -17.13
C GLU A 452 6.93 -1.39 -16.36
N PHE A 453 5.78 -2.02 -16.06
CA PHE A 453 4.85 -1.49 -15.04
C PHE A 453 4.06 -2.59 -14.34
N ASN A 454 3.88 -2.43 -13.02
CA ASN A 454 2.97 -3.20 -12.14
C ASN A 454 2.92 -2.51 -10.74
N GLY A 455 2.28 -3.12 -9.74
CA GLY A 455 2.47 -2.78 -8.33
C GLY A 455 3.89 -3.11 -7.84
N GLY A 456 4.54 -2.17 -7.17
CA GLY A 456 5.94 -2.27 -6.75
C GLY A 456 6.20 -3.24 -5.60
N ASN A 457 5.26 -3.41 -4.66
CA ASN A 457 5.43 -4.33 -3.53
C ASN A 457 4.90 -5.74 -3.84
N HIS A 458 5.62 -6.79 -3.39
CA HIS A 458 5.26 -8.20 -3.56
C HIS A 458 3.86 -8.54 -3.02
N GLU A 459 3.47 -7.95 -1.90
CA GLU A 459 2.13 -8.18 -1.36
C GLU A 459 1.04 -7.52 -2.21
N PHE A 460 1.35 -6.44 -2.93
CA PHE A 460 0.36 -5.62 -3.61
C PHE A 460 0.16 -6.01 -5.08
N ARG A 461 1.22 -6.42 -5.78
CA ARG A 461 1.21 -6.62 -7.24
C ARG A 461 0.22 -7.65 -7.78
N TYR A 462 -0.26 -8.58 -6.97
CA TYR A 462 -1.31 -9.54 -7.37
C TYR A 462 -2.70 -9.14 -6.92
N SER A 463 -2.81 -8.07 -6.14
CA SER A 463 -4.08 -7.64 -5.61
C SER A 463 -5.00 -7.15 -6.72
N TYR A 464 -6.30 -7.26 -6.50
CA TYR A 464 -7.30 -6.70 -7.39
C TYR A 464 -7.14 -5.17 -7.53
N GLY A 465 -6.73 -4.48 -6.47
CA GLY A 465 -6.38 -3.07 -6.52
C GLY A 465 -5.28 -2.80 -7.54
N ALA A 466 -4.13 -3.48 -7.44
CA ALA A 466 -3.04 -3.32 -8.40
C ALA A 466 -3.49 -3.59 -9.85
N ALA A 467 -4.28 -4.65 -10.06
CA ALA A 467 -4.87 -4.98 -11.35
C ALA A 467 -5.78 -3.86 -11.90
N LEU A 468 -6.62 -3.27 -11.05
CA LEU A 468 -7.52 -2.18 -11.41
C LEU A 468 -6.74 -0.89 -11.75
N PHE A 469 -5.66 -0.58 -11.01
CA PHE A 469 -4.81 0.58 -11.32
C PHE A 469 -4.04 0.41 -12.61
N CYS A 470 -3.42 -0.75 -12.81
CA CYS A 470 -2.72 -1.01 -14.07
C CYS A 470 -3.70 -0.92 -15.25
N ALA A 471 -4.93 -1.41 -15.09
CA ALA A 471 -5.96 -1.30 -16.12
C ALA A 471 -6.45 0.15 -16.36
N ASP A 472 -6.59 1.00 -15.33
CA ASP A 472 -6.92 2.43 -15.54
C ASP A 472 -5.71 3.22 -16.08
N TYR A 473 -4.48 2.85 -15.72
CA TYR A 473 -3.27 3.51 -16.22
C TYR A 473 -3.10 3.35 -17.74
N VAL A 474 -3.55 2.22 -18.32
CA VAL A 474 -3.64 2.02 -19.78
C VAL A 474 -4.37 3.17 -20.47
N ARG A 475 -5.41 3.75 -19.85
CA ARG A 475 -6.15 4.89 -20.42
C ARG A 475 -5.24 6.12 -20.63
N HIS A 476 -4.35 6.38 -19.68
CA HIS A 476 -3.37 7.45 -19.82
C HIS A 476 -2.33 7.12 -20.88
N MET A 477 -1.91 5.87 -21.01
CA MET A 477 -0.97 5.47 -22.07
C MET A 477 -1.58 5.51 -23.47
N LEU A 478 -2.89 5.27 -23.60
CA LEU A 478 -3.61 5.38 -24.86
C LEU A 478 -3.84 6.84 -25.31
N GLU A 479 -3.76 7.80 -24.40
CA GLU A 479 -3.93 9.22 -24.70
C GLU A 479 -2.79 9.71 -25.62
N PRO A 480 -3.06 10.12 -26.88
CA PRO A 480 -2.01 10.58 -27.78
C PRO A 480 -1.22 11.77 -27.22
N ALA A 481 -1.88 12.61 -26.41
CA ALA A 481 -1.24 13.74 -25.75
C ALA A 481 -0.12 13.33 -24.79
N ASN A 482 -0.07 12.10 -24.30
CA ASN A 482 0.97 11.59 -23.39
C ASN A 482 2.20 11.02 -24.12
N ASN A 483 2.18 10.95 -25.46
CA ASN A 483 3.33 10.54 -26.29
C ASN A 483 3.96 9.19 -25.87
N VAL A 484 3.11 8.20 -25.58
CA VAL A 484 3.53 6.84 -25.24
C VAL A 484 3.53 5.96 -26.49
N LEU A 485 4.69 5.40 -26.83
CA LEU A 485 4.89 4.48 -27.96
C LEU A 485 4.37 3.08 -27.65
N MET A 486 4.69 2.55 -26.48
CA MET A 486 4.34 1.19 -26.07
C MET A 486 4.40 1.06 -24.55
N ALA A 487 3.81 -0.01 -24.01
CA ALA A 487 3.92 -0.34 -22.61
C ALA A 487 3.96 -1.85 -22.41
N GLN A 488 4.65 -2.33 -21.38
CA GLN A 488 4.88 -3.74 -21.12
C GLN A 488 4.52 -4.04 -19.66
N TYR A 489 3.39 -4.71 -19.46
CA TYR A 489 2.99 -5.14 -18.12
C TYR A 489 4.00 -6.17 -17.61
N TRP A 490 4.41 -6.02 -16.35
CA TRP A 490 5.33 -6.93 -15.69
C TRP A 490 4.56 -7.88 -14.77
N HIS A 491 4.25 -9.13 -15.12
CA HIS A 491 4.53 -9.83 -16.38
C HIS A 491 3.35 -10.73 -16.79
N PHE A 492 3.47 -11.50 -17.87
CA PHE A 492 2.35 -12.30 -18.37
C PHE A 492 2.15 -13.66 -17.68
N ILE A 493 3.19 -14.50 -17.64
CA ILE A 493 3.14 -15.84 -17.07
C ILE A 493 4.21 -15.94 -15.99
N GLN A 494 3.89 -16.55 -14.84
CA GLN A 494 4.76 -16.90 -13.69
C GLN A 494 4.28 -16.33 -12.35
N GLY A 495 4.58 -17.05 -11.27
CA GLY A 495 4.01 -16.83 -9.95
C GLY A 495 4.51 -15.60 -9.20
N PHE A 496 5.54 -14.88 -9.68
CA PHE A 496 6.09 -13.67 -9.04
C PHE A 496 5.46 -12.35 -9.51
N TRP A 497 4.86 -12.30 -10.71
CA TRP A 497 4.21 -11.08 -11.23
C TRP A 497 3.13 -11.31 -12.33
N GLY A 498 2.74 -12.55 -12.60
CA GLY A 498 1.98 -12.94 -13.80
C GLY A 498 0.49 -12.56 -13.82
N PHE A 499 -0.10 -12.59 -15.01
CA PHE A 499 -1.54 -12.69 -15.25
C PHE A 499 -2.05 -14.11 -15.01
N ILE A 500 -1.20 -15.09 -15.30
CA ILE A 500 -1.51 -16.52 -15.13
C ILE A 500 -0.39 -17.23 -14.37
N ARG A 501 -0.78 -18.23 -13.59
CA ARG A 501 0.14 -19.07 -12.81
C ARG A 501 -0.06 -20.56 -13.14
N PRO A 502 0.97 -21.29 -13.59
CA PRO A 502 0.90 -22.73 -13.76
C PRO A 502 0.70 -23.44 -12.40
N MET A 503 -0.27 -24.36 -12.31
CA MET A 503 -0.64 -25.12 -11.12
C MET A 503 -1.05 -26.55 -11.50
N GLY A 504 -0.20 -27.55 -11.21
CA GLY A 504 -0.56 -28.97 -11.34
C GLY A 504 -1.01 -29.41 -12.75
N GLY A 505 -0.47 -28.81 -13.80
CA GLY A 505 -0.87 -29.07 -15.20
C GLY A 505 -2.04 -28.22 -15.71
N SER A 506 -2.52 -27.26 -14.92
CA SER A 506 -3.52 -26.25 -15.29
C SER A 506 -3.00 -24.82 -15.04
N TYR A 507 -3.80 -23.80 -15.37
CA TYR A 507 -3.48 -22.40 -15.09
C TYR A 507 -4.51 -21.74 -14.17
N VAL A 508 -4.00 -20.96 -13.21
CA VAL A 508 -4.83 -20.03 -12.41
C VAL A 508 -4.74 -18.64 -13.03
N LYS A 509 -5.90 -18.05 -13.27
CA LYS A 509 -6.05 -16.66 -13.73
C LYS A 509 -6.02 -15.73 -12.52
N LEU A 510 -5.12 -14.76 -12.54
CA LEU A 510 -4.95 -13.76 -11.48
C LEU A 510 -5.78 -12.50 -11.78
N PRO A 511 -6.02 -11.61 -10.81
CA PRO A 511 -6.92 -10.47 -10.97
C PRO A 511 -6.67 -9.62 -12.23
N ALA A 512 -5.41 -9.40 -12.59
CA ALA A 512 -5.03 -8.61 -13.77
C ALA A 512 -5.46 -9.26 -15.11
N TYR A 513 -5.53 -10.60 -15.18
CA TYR A 513 -6.04 -11.28 -16.37
C TYR A 513 -7.48 -10.85 -16.67
N TYR A 514 -8.34 -10.77 -15.65
CA TYR A 514 -9.75 -10.42 -15.86
C TYR A 514 -9.92 -8.97 -16.32
N THR A 515 -9.20 -8.02 -15.71
CA THR A 515 -9.29 -6.60 -16.09
C THR A 515 -8.74 -6.34 -17.49
N PHE A 516 -7.58 -6.91 -17.83
CA PHE A 516 -7.00 -6.75 -19.17
C PHE A 516 -7.71 -7.54 -20.25
N ARG A 517 -8.42 -8.62 -19.91
CA ARG A 517 -9.33 -9.29 -20.86
C ARG A 517 -10.43 -8.33 -21.34
N LEU A 518 -10.96 -7.47 -20.46
CA LEU A 518 -11.94 -6.47 -20.90
C LEU A 518 -11.34 -5.48 -21.92
N TRP A 519 -10.09 -5.06 -21.72
CA TRP A 519 -9.37 -4.27 -22.71
C TRP A 519 -9.14 -5.02 -24.03
N GLY A 520 -8.75 -6.29 -23.95
CA GLY A 520 -8.48 -7.12 -25.12
C GLY A 520 -9.72 -7.41 -25.97
N GLN A 521 -10.86 -7.70 -25.32
CA GLN A 521 -12.08 -8.16 -25.97
C GLN A 521 -13.08 -7.03 -26.27
N HIS A 522 -13.07 -5.95 -25.49
CA HIS A 522 -14.07 -4.88 -25.55
C HIS A 522 -13.44 -3.50 -25.78
N PHE A 523 -12.50 -3.42 -26.73
CA PHE A 523 -11.93 -2.15 -27.16
C PHE A 523 -11.56 -2.19 -28.65
N GLY A 524 -12.03 -1.18 -29.39
CA GLY A 524 -12.00 -1.10 -30.85
C GLY A 524 -10.67 -0.66 -31.46
N THR A 525 -10.72 -0.12 -32.67
CA THR A 525 -9.54 0.28 -33.46
C THR A 525 -9.35 1.79 -33.51
N GLU A 526 -10.38 2.58 -33.23
CA GLU A 526 -10.33 4.05 -33.23
C GLU A 526 -10.65 4.59 -31.84
N LEU A 527 -9.76 5.40 -31.27
CA LEU A 527 -9.97 6.05 -29.96
C LEU A 527 -10.89 7.26 -30.13
N LEU A 528 -11.89 7.40 -29.25
CA LEU A 528 -12.87 8.49 -29.31
C LEU A 528 -12.65 9.54 -28.22
N GLU A 529 -13.12 10.76 -28.46
CA GLU A 529 -13.19 11.80 -27.45
C GLU A 529 -14.26 11.47 -26.39
N ILE A 530 -13.90 11.68 -25.13
CA ILE A 530 -14.76 11.45 -23.98
C ILE A 530 -14.66 12.60 -22.99
N LYS A 531 -15.79 12.93 -22.37
CA LYS A 531 -15.88 13.87 -21.26
C LYS A 531 -16.50 13.17 -20.07
N THR A 532 -15.88 13.31 -18.91
CA THR A 532 -16.42 12.83 -17.64
C THR A 532 -16.77 14.03 -16.76
N ALA A 533 -17.86 13.91 -16.00
CA ALA A 533 -18.15 14.78 -14.87
C ALA A 533 -18.17 13.89 -13.61
N PRO A 534 -16.98 13.59 -13.06
CA PRO A 534 -16.85 12.63 -11.98
C PRO A 534 -17.13 13.26 -10.62
N PRO A 535 -17.65 12.49 -9.65
CA PRO A 535 -17.45 12.84 -8.26
C PRO A 535 -15.95 12.78 -7.96
N LYS A 536 -15.47 13.69 -7.11
CA LYS A 536 -14.06 13.74 -6.72
C LYS A 536 -13.86 13.11 -5.37
N PHE A 537 -12.78 12.36 -5.22
CA PHE A 537 -12.28 12.05 -3.90
C PHE A 537 -11.61 13.30 -3.35
N GLU A 538 -12.23 13.90 -2.35
CA GLU A 538 -11.62 14.94 -1.55
C GLU A 538 -11.40 14.40 -0.15
N ALA A 539 -10.13 14.25 0.20
CA ALA A 539 -9.72 14.10 1.58
C ALA A 539 -10.16 15.35 2.35
N LYS A 540 -11.34 15.32 3.01
CA LYS A 540 -11.75 16.40 3.92
C LYS A 540 -10.62 16.62 4.92
N ILE A 541 -10.04 17.82 4.91
CA ILE A 541 -8.92 18.20 5.77
C ILE A 541 -9.45 18.29 7.19
N ALA A 542 -9.42 17.19 7.94
CA ALA A 542 -9.15 17.28 9.36
C ALA A 542 -7.64 17.32 9.48
N ASN A 543 -7.08 18.53 9.61
CA ASN A 543 -5.76 18.70 10.18
C ASN A 543 -5.82 18.04 11.56
N ILE A 544 -5.28 16.83 11.72
CA ILE A 544 -4.87 16.43 13.06
C ILE A 544 -3.51 17.09 13.28
N ILE A 545 -3.56 18.07 14.18
CA ILE A 545 -2.51 18.92 14.72
C ILE A 545 -1.81 18.16 15.87
N ASP A 546 -0.52 18.42 16.05
CA ASP A 546 0.39 18.08 17.17
C ASP A 546 0.04 16.88 18.06
N THR A 547 0.92 15.89 17.95
CA THR A 547 1.18 14.72 18.80
C THR A 547 -0.03 14.09 19.50
N PRO A 548 -0.45 12.87 19.09
CA PRO A 548 -1.46 12.11 19.83
C PRO A 548 -0.97 11.88 21.27
N ALA A 549 -1.89 11.91 22.24
CA ALA A 549 -1.55 11.62 23.62
C ALA A 549 -0.89 10.23 23.73
N PHE A 550 0.19 10.16 24.50
CA PHE A 550 0.80 8.88 24.83
C PHE A 550 -0.21 8.02 25.60
N ASN A 551 -0.39 6.77 25.18
CA ASN A 551 -1.26 5.81 25.84
C ASN A 551 -0.53 5.01 26.92
N LEU A 552 0.79 5.19 27.03
CA LEU A 552 1.66 4.59 28.05
C LEU A 552 2.43 5.72 28.74
N GLU A 553 2.32 5.85 30.07
CA GLU A 553 3.09 6.84 30.85
C GLU A 553 4.51 6.32 31.15
N GLU A 554 4.63 5.09 31.64
CA GLU A 554 5.88 4.37 31.81
C GLU A 554 5.63 2.87 31.61
N GLN A 555 6.53 2.20 30.89
CA GLN A 555 6.54 0.75 30.75
C GLN A 555 7.94 0.23 31.02
N SER A 556 8.12 -0.54 32.09
CA SER A 556 9.41 -1.12 32.46
C SER A 556 9.36 -2.65 32.42
N THR A 557 10.39 -3.24 31.84
CA THR A 557 10.60 -4.69 31.72
C THR A 557 12.05 -5.03 32.09
N ASP A 558 12.41 -6.31 32.11
CA ASP A 558 13.79 -6.76 32.27
C ASP A 558 14.69 -6.40 31.06
N GLN A 559 14.09 -6.06 29.91
CA GLN A 559 14.80 -5.79 28.66
C GLN A 559 14.88 -4.30 28.29
N TYR A 560 13.90 -3.50 28.71
CA TYR A 560 13.85 -2.06 28.43
C TYR A 560 12.92 -1.31 29.40
N THR A 561 13.10 0.01 29.47
CA THR A 561 12.18 0.96 30.13
C THR A 561 11.81 2.09 29.18
N PHE A 562 10.53 2.24 28.86
CA PHE A 562 9.95 3.37 28.15
C PHE A 562 9.37 4.38 29.14
N ARG A 563 9.65 5.68 28.98
CA ARG A 563 9.08 6.76 29.80
C ARG A 563 8.66 7.94 28.95
N VAL A 564 7.47 8.47 29.18
CA VAL A 564 7.08 9.76 28.61
C VAL A 564 7.76 10.88 29.40
N THR A 565 8.50 11.73 28.70
CA THR A 565 9.29 12.82 29.31
C THR A 565 8.75 14.20 28.96
N GLY A 566 7.75 14.28 28.08
CA GLY A 566 7.05 15.51 27.73
C GLY A 566 5.83 15.23 26.86
N LYS A 567 5.14 16.28 26.43
CA LYS A 567 3.95 16.19 25.57
C LYS A 567 4.23 15.45 24.25
N ASP A 568 5.43 15.61 23.72
CA ASP A 568 5.91 15.06 22.45
C ASP A 568 7.30 14.43 22.55
N ALA A 569 7.68 14.05 23.77
CA ALA A 569 8.99 13.50 24.09
C ALA A 569 8.88 12.25 24.96
N PHE A 570 9.76 11.30 24.70
CA PHE A 570 9.88 10.08 25.48
C PHE A 570 11.32 9.58 25.46
N THR A 571 11.63 8.70 26.40
CA THR A 571 12.92 8.03 26.52
C THR A 571 12.72 6.52 26.52
N VAL A 572 13.62 5.79 25.87
CA VAL A 572 13.71 4.33 25.93
C VAL A 572 15.09 3.94 26.40
N ASP A 573 15.18 3.40 27.61
CA ASP A 573 16.40 2.79 28.14
C ASP A 573 16.38 1.29 27.82
N ILE A 574 17.48 0.78 27.28
CA ILE A 574 17.65 -0.63 26.91
C ILE A 574 18.55 -1.31 27.93
N HIS A 575 18.09 -2.43 28.50
CA HIS A 575 18.80 -3.22 29.52
C HIS A 575 19.29 -4.58 29.00
N GLY A 576 18.88 -4.96 27.78
CA GLY A 576 19.33 -6.19 27.11
C GLY A 576 18.19 -6.91 26.38
N VAL A 577 17.75 -6.36 25.25
CA VAL A 577 16.67 -6.92 24.42
C VAL A 577 17.15 -8.19 23.70
N LYS A 578 16.54 -9.33 24.01
CA LYS A 578 16.91 -10.67 23.52
C LYS A 578 16.08 -11.14 22.32
N SER A 579 14.94 -10.52 22.09
CA SER A 579 14.03 -10.79 20.97
C SER A 579 13.27 -9.52 20.61
N ASP A 580 12.72 -9.46 19.40
CA ASP A 580 11.96 -8.31 18.94
C ASP A 580 10.85 -7.89 19.93
N GLN A 581 10.89 -6.63 20.36
CA GLN A 581 9.86 -5.99 21.19
C GLN A 581 9.23 -4.82 20.43
N TYR A 582 7.92 -4.64 20.64
CA TYR A 582 7.11 -3.63 19.96
C TYR A 582 6.22 -2.84 20.95
N PRO A 583 6.76 -2.12 21.95
CA PRO A 583 5.96 -1.31 22.87
C PRO A 583 5.16 -0.24 22.10
N GLU A 584 3.84 -0.35 22.13
CA GLU A 584 2.92 0.63 21.53
C GLU A 584 2.62 1.74 22.54
N PHE A 585 2.99 2.98 22.22
CA PHE A 585 2.83 4.10 23.15
C PHE A 585 1.97 5.23 22.59
N ILE A 586 1.59 5.22 21.31
CA ILE A 586 0.67 6.19 20.71
C ILE A 586 -0.32 5.45 19.83
N ALA A 587 -1.60 5.84 19.89
CA ALA A 587 -2.59 5.47 18.89
C ALA A 587 -3.43 6.68 18.48
N ALA A 588 -3.59 6.88 17.18
CA ALA A 588 -4.27 8.04 16.61
C ALA A 588 -5.39 7.60 15.65
N ALA A 589 -6.49 8.36 15.61
CA ALA A 589 -7.46 8.23 14.54
C ALA A 589 -6.86 8.82 13.25
N VAL A 590 -7.12 8.19 12.12
CA VAL A 590 -6.65 8.65 10.80
C VAL A 590 -7.76 8.50 9.78
N SER A 591 -7.72 9.31 8.72
CA SER A 591 -8.54 9.08 7.54
C SER A 591 -8.04 7.82 6.81
N PRO A 592 -8.93 6.94 6.33
CA PRO A 592 -8.54 5.90 5.37
C PRO A 592 -8.04 6.55 4.10
N MET A 593 -7.28 5.80 3.29
CA MET A 593 -6.75 6.29 2.03
C MET A 593 -6.08 7.65 2.22
N SER A 594 -5.01 7.73 3.00
CA SER A 594 -4.31 8.99 3.29
C SER A 594 -2.86 8.74 3.65
N THR A 595 -2.00 9.65 3.20
CA THR A 595 -0.58 9.67 3.57
C THR A 595 -0.36 10.51 4.81
N TYR A 596 0.35 9.96 5.78
CA TYR A 596 0.79 10.64 6.99
C TYR A 596 2.32 10.64 7.06
N GLU A 597 2.92 11.81 7.19
CA GLU A 597 4.33 11.95 7.53
C GLU A 597 4.49 11.87 9.05
N VAL A 598 5.35 10.98 9.52
CA VAL A 598 5.77 10.89 10.91
C VAL A 598 7.19 11.42 11.00
N SER A 599 7.41 12.45 11.80
CA SER A 599 8.72 13.08 11.98
C SER A 599 9.04 13.23 13.45
N PHE A 600 10.30 13.08 13.83
CA PHE A 600 10.76 13.28 15.21
C PHE A 600 12.26 13.56 15.22
N LYS A 601 12.78 14.07 16.34
CA LYS A 601 14.23 14.11 16.59
C LYS A 601 14.59 13.05 17.60
N ALA A 602 15.67 12.32 17.34
CA ALA A 602 16.19 11.35 18.28
C ALA A 602 17.68 11.56 18.57
N ARG A 603 18.08 11.26 19.81
CA ARG A 603 19.47 11.17 20.27
C ARG A 603 19.69 9.78 20.86
N VAL A 604 20.86 9.20 20.61
CA VAL A 604 21.22 7.85 21.05
C VAL A 604 22.52 7.91 21.84
N THR A 605 22.47 7.44 23.08
CA THR A 605 23.62 7.36 23.97
C THR A 605 23.87 5.91 24.41
N GLY A 606 25.09 5.61 24.86
CA GLY A 606 25.52 4.24 25.20
C GLY A 606 26.17 3.51 24.02
N ASP A 607 26.05 2.18 24.02
CA ASP A 607 26.65 1.27 23.05
C ASP A 607 25.55 0.50 22.30
N PRO A 608 25.06 1.04 21.16
CA PRO A 608 23.97 0.43 20.40
C PRO A 608 24.45 -0.67 19.43
N GLU A 609 25.73 -1.05 19.44
CA GLU A 609 26.25 -2.05 18.49
C GLU A 609 25.49 -3.39 18.60
N ASN A 610 25.14 -3.97 17.45
CA ASN A 610 24.40 -5.23 17.32
C ASN A 610 22.93 -5.19 17.81
N PHE A 611 22.24 -4.06 17.66
CA PHE A 611 20.79 -3.95 17.89
C PHE A 611 20.15 -3.02 16.85
N VAL A 612 18.97 -3.36 16.32
CA VAL A 612 18.23 -2.44 15.42
C VAL A 612 17.17 -1.70 16.21
N LEU A 613 17.29 -0.38 16.20
CA LEU A 613 16.36 0.54 16.80
C LEU A 613 15.61 1.35 15.75
N GLY A 614 14.28 1.40 15.85
CA GLY A 614 13.47 2.28 15.03
C GLY A 614 12.16 2.70 15.69
N LEU A 615 11.43 3.59 15.03
CA LEU A 615 10.01 3.82 15.29
C LEU A 615 9.14 3.12 14.27
N GLY A 616 8.21 2.29 14.74
CA GLY A 616 7.23 1.64 13.90
C GLY A 616 5.94 2.44 13.85
N VAL A 617 5.33 2.53 12.67
CA VAL A 617 3.96 3.02 12.48
C VAL A 617 3.17 1.88 11.86
N MET A 618 2.03 1.50 12.42
CA MET A 618 1.18 0.42 11.91
C MET A 618 -0.30 0.79 11.88
N ASP A 619 -1.08 0.07 11.08
CA ASP A 619 -2.54 0.13 11.17
C ASP A 619 -2.98 -0.31 12.58
N LYS A 620 -3.93 0.40 13.19
CA LYS A 620 -4.42 0.12 14.55
C LYS A 620 -4.99 -1.29 14.72
N ARG A 621 -5.39 -1.96 13.63
CA ARG A 621 -5.85 -3.36 13.63
C ARG A 621 -4.71 -4.37 13.81
N GLY A 622 -3.47 -3.91 13.69
CA GLY A 622 -2.25 -4.69 13.93
C GLY A 622 -1.67 -5.36 12.68
N TRP A 623 -0.36 -5.64 12.74
CA TRP A 623 0.41 -6.26 11.66
C TRP A 623 -0.15 -7.61 11.20
N THR A 624 -0.56 -8.47 12.13
CA THR A 624 -1.06 -9.82 11.81
C THR A 624 -2.28 -9.75 10.90
N ALA A 625 -3.16 -8.77 11.13
CA ALA A 625 -4.40 -8.61 10.37
C ALA A 625 -4.21 -7.90 9.03
N THR A 626 -3.33 -6.89 8.98
CA THR A 626 -3.31 -5.94 7.85
C THR A 626 -2.03 -5.95 7.02
N LYS A 627 -0.91 -6.45 7.56
CA LYS A 627 0.43 -6.32 6.97
C LYS A 627 0.81 -4.89 6.60
N SER A 628 0.17 -3.90 7.22
CA SER A 628 0.37 -2.48 6.93
C SER A 628 1.15 -1.82 8.07
N ALA A 629 2.45 -1.67 7.88
CA ALA A 629 3.34 -0.97 8.79
C ALA A 629 4.58 -0.42 8.06
N ILE A 630 5.17 0.63 8.61
CA ILE A 630 6.50 1.11 8.22
C ILE A 630 7.44 1.10 9.43
N GLY A 631 8.74 0.95 9.18
CA GLY A 631 9.79 1.22 10.17
C GLY A 631 10.60 2.44 9.76
N ILE A 632 10.74 3.40 10.67
CA ILE A 632 11.65 4.52 10.55
C ILE A 632 12.96 4.07 11.21
N GLU A 633 13.88 3.57 10.38
CA GLU A 633 15.18 3.01 10.77
C GLU A 633 16.28 4.10 10.70
N GLY A 634 17.51 3.80 11.13
CA GLY A 634 18.62 4.75 11.16
C GLY A 634 18.96 5.29 12.55
N ILE A 635 18.25 4.86 13.59
CA ILE A 635 18.45 5.28 14.99
C ILE A 635 19.50 4.39 15.70
N GLU A 636 20.19 3.51 14.98
CA GLU A 636 21.08 2.48 15.54
C GLU A 636 22.53 2.92 15.81
N THR A 637 22.95 4.13 15.42
CA THR A 637 24.30 4.62 15.73
C THR A 637 24.29 5.69 16.80
N LYS A 638 25.29 5.67 17.67
CA LYS A 638 25.54 6.74 18.64
C LYS A 638 25.60 8.06 17.88
N ARG A 639 24.66 8.95 18.21
CA ARG A 639 24.52 10.24 17.55
C ARG A 639 23.86 11.22 18.49
N ASP A 640 24.21 12.49 18.33
CA ASP A 640 23.45 13.57 18.91
C ASP A 640 22.11 13.75 18.18
N TRP A 641 21.32 14.74 18.57
CA TRP A 641 20.01 15.05 17.98
C TRP A 641 20.03 15.08 16.44
N TYR A 642 19.29 14.15 15.83
CA TYR A 642 19.09 14.06 14.39
C TYR A 642 17.59 13.96 14.07
N GLU A 643 17.16 14.56 12.96
CA GLU A 643 15.75 14.51 12.52
C GLU A 643 15.49 13.29 11.65
N PHE A 644 14.48 12.52 12.01
CA PHE A 644 14.02 11.34 11.30
C PHE A 644 12.62 11.59 10.74
N LYS A 645 12.34 11.04 9.56
CA LYS A 645 11.04 11.13 8.89
C LYS A 645 10.70 9.80 8.24
N GLY A 646 9.41 9.48 8.22
CA GLY A 646 8.84 8.38 7.45
C GLY A 646 7.43 8.70 7.01
N GLU A 647 6.96 8.04 5.96
CA GLU A 647 5.60 8.21 5.44
C GLU A 647 4.82 6.91 5.58
N TYR A 648 3.60 7.00 6.11
CA TYR A 648 2.70 5.87 6.28
C TYR A 648 1.40 6.12 5.52
N ASN A 649 0.97 5.12 4.75
CA ASN A 649 -0.24 5.19 3.94
C ASN A 649 -1.34 4.30 4.52
N THR A 650 -2.48 4.91 4.81
CA THR A 650 -3.59 4.23 5.47
C THR A 650 -4.43 3.41 4.48
N LEU A 651 -4.85 2.23 4.91
CA LEU A 651 -5.69 1.33 4.12
C LEU A 651 -7.11 1.90 3.87
N PRO A 652 -7.87 1.38 2.88
CA PRO A 652 -9.22 1.85 2.55
C PRO A 652 -10.24 1.85 3.70
N ASN A 653 -10.04 0.98 4.67
CA ASN A 653 -10.88 0.79 5.84
C ASN A 653 -10.13 1.06 7.16
N ALA A 654 -8.98 1.76 7.09
CA ALA A 654 -8.22 2.14 8.27
C ALA A 654 -9.01 3.12 9.14
N THR A 655 -9.12 2.81 10.43
CA THR A 655 -9.78 3.66 11.43
C THR A 655 -8.79 4.40 12.32
N GLY A 656 -7.51 4.02 12.28
CA GLY A 656 -6.46 4.52 13.15
C GLY A 656 -5.09 3.96 12.82
N ILE A 657 -4.05 4.57 13.38
CA ILE A 657 -2.67 4.06 13.40
C ILE A 657 -2.20 3.88 14.84
N SER A 658 -1.18 3.05 15.01
CA SER A 658 -0.41 2.88 16.24
C SER A 658 1.07 3.19 15.97
N ILE A 659 1.70 3.99 16.83
CA ILE A 659 3.15 4.24 16.83
C ILE A 659 3.76 3.48 17.99
N LEU A 660 4.83 2.75 17.68
CA LEU A 660 5.47 1.82 18.59
C LEU A 660 6.99 1.92 18.49
N GLY A 661 7.68 1.49 19.55
CA GLY A 661 9.13 1.33 19.54
C GLY A 661 9.46 0.03 18.84
N ARG A 662 10.31 0.04 17.82
CA ARG A 662 10.79 -1.18 17.17
C ARG A 662 12.16 -1.52 17.74
N LEU A 663 12.17 -2.46 18.67
CA LEU A 663 13.34 -2.89 19.42
C LEU A 663 13.76 -4.31 18.97
N ARG A 664 14.70 -4.46 18.03
CA ARG A 664 15.12 -5.79 17.55
C ARG A 664 16.40 -6.29 18.21
N GLY A 665 16.25 -7.28 19.08
CA GLY A 665 17.36 -7.94 19.78
C GLY A 665 18.28 -8.75 18.86
N THR A 666 19.52 -8.94 19.29
CA THR A 666 20.41 -10.00 18.78
C THR A 666 20.77 -10.96 19.91
N SER A 667 21.38 -12.11 19.59
CA SER A 667 21.83 -13.09 20.58
C SER A 667 22.99 -12.61 21.47
N ALA A 668 23.51 -11.40 21.25
CA ALA A 668 24.57 -10.81 22.06
C ALA A 668 24.02 -10.28 23.40
N ALA A 669 24.60 -10.72 24.51
CA ALA A 669 24.19 -10.29 25.85
C ALA A 669 24.80 -8.93 26.23
N GLY A 670 24.04 -8.08 26.93
CA GLY A 670 24.59 -6.94 27.69
C GLY A 670 24.49 -5.55 27.07
N ILE A 671 23.69 -5.35 26.02
CA ILE A 671 23.52 -4.05 25.36
C ILE A 671 22.87 -3.03 26.32
N LYS A 672 23.51 -1.86 26.47
CA LYS A 672 23.01 -0.72 27.22
C LYS A 672 23.04 0.54 26.37
N ALA A 673 21.86 1.02 26.01
CA ALA A 673 21.68 2.25 25.27
C ALA A 673 20.46 3.02 25.80
N SER A 674 20.46 4.34 25.61
CA SER A 674 19.31 5.18 25.91
C SER A 674 18.98 6.05 24.71
N ILE A 675 17.69 6.14 24.42
CA ILE A 675 17.16 6.80 23.23
C ILE A 675 16.21 7.86 23.71
N GLU A 676 16.50 9.09 23.36
CA GLU A 676 15.66 10.22 23.68
C GLU A 676 15.02 10.72 22.40
N VAL A 677 13.70 10.83 22.40
CA VAL A 677 12.91 11.33 21.27
C VAL A 677 12.18 12.59 21.71
N LYS A 678 12.13 13.58 20.82
CA LYS A 678 11.32 14.81 20.97
C LYS A 678 10.78 15.27 19.63
N ASP A 679 9.91 16.28 19.65
CA ASP A 679 9.30 16.86 18.46
C ASP A 679 8.56 15.79 17.61
N LEU A 680 7.99 14.76 18.24
CA LEU A 680 7.25 13.72 17.50
C LEU A 680 5.96 14.29 16.93
N ARG A 681 5.84 14.28 15.60
CA ARG A 681 4.72 14.81 14.84
C ARG A 681 4.17 13.75 13.89
N VAL A 682 2.86 13.79 13.71
CA VAL A 682 2.12 12.98 12.73
C VAL A 682 1.28 13.94 11.91
N VAL A 683 1.69 14.20 10.68
CA VAL A 683 1.10 15.22 9.82
C VAL A 683 0.50 14.55 8.61
N ARG A 684 -0.80 14.75 8.37
CA ARG A 684 -1.42 14.30 7.12
C ARG A 684 -0.86 15.13 5.97
N LYS A 685 -0.28 14.47 4.96
CA LYS A 685 0.18 15.19 3.77
C LYS A 685 -1.03 15.64 2.95
N PRO A 686 -1.04 16.88 2.43
CA PRO A 686 -2.08 17.32 1.51
C PRO A 686 -2.17 16.38 0.31
N MET A 687 -3.38 15.95 0.00
CA MET A 687 -3.63 15.11 -1.15
C MET A 687 -4.39 15.90 -2.19
N LYS A 688 -3.89 15.87 -3.42
CA LYS A 688 -4.63 16.44 -4.55
C LYS A 688 -5.90 15.62 -4.76
N PRO A 689 -7.08 16.25 -4.91
CA PRO A 689 -8.29 15.56 -5.30
C PRO A 689 -8.07 14.77 -6.59
N TYR A 690 -8.70 13.61 -6.69
CA TYR A 690 -8.69 12.79 -7.90
C TYR A 690 -10.09 12.33 -8.28
N ASP A 691 -10.26 12.02 -9.54
CA ASP A 691 -11.55 11.65 -10.10
C ASP A 691 -11.90 10.20 -9.72
N LEU A 692 -13.11 10.00 -9.18
CA LEU A 692 -13.62 8.68 -8.81
C LEU A 692 -14.27 7.94 -9.98
N LEU A 693 -14.52 8.62 -11.10
CA LEU A 693 -15.13 8.06 -12.30
C LEU A 693 -14.30 8.41 -13.52
N THR A 694 -13.61 7.42 -14.08
CA THR A 694 -12.78 7.58 -15.29
C THR A 694 -13.26 6.61 -16.37
N ALA A 695 -13.03 6.96 -17.63
CA ALA A 695 -13.47 6.13 -18.74
C ALA A 695 -12.69 6.36 -20.03
N SER A 696 -12.64 5.35 -20.89
CA SER A 696 -12.07 5.41 -22.24
C SER A 696 -13.06 4.84 -23.25
N ALA A 697 -13.14 5.43 -24.43
CA ALA A 697 -14.06 4.99 -25.47
C ALA A 697 -13.34 4.73 -26.79
N SER A 698 -13.81 3.74 -27.53
CA SER A 698 -13.31 3.43 -28.87
C SER A 698 -14.44 2.96 -29.80
N ARG A 699 -14.16 2.95 -31.10
CA ARG A 699 -15.06 2.46 -32.14
C ARG A 699 -14.45 1.23 -32.81
N ALA A 700 -15.29 0.24 -33.06
CA ALA A 700 -14.94 -0.93 -33.86
C ALA A 700 -14.64 -0.54 -35.32
N ALA A 701 -13.87 -1.38 -36.02
CA ALA A 701 -13.56 -1.16 -37.43
C ALA A 701 -14.80 -1.15 -38.34
N ASP A 702 -15.91 -1.76 -37.91
CA ASP A 702 -17.18 -1.77 -38.66
C ASP A 702 -17.96 -0.44 -38.58
N GLY A 703 -17.55 0.48 -37.69
CA GLY A 703 -18.22 1.75 -37.43
C GLY A 703 -19.57 1.66 -36.71
N LYS A 704 -20.06 0.45 -36.41
CA LYS A 704 -21.40 0.19 -35.84
C LYS A 704 -21.37 -0.15 -34.35
N THR A 705 -20.21 -0.52 -33.84
CA THR A 705 -20.03 -0.84 -32.42
C THR A 705 -19.14 0.19 -31.75
N LEU A 706 -19.64 0.78 -30.66
CA LEU A 706 -18.86 1.59 -29.73
C LEU A 706 -18.54 0.79 -28.49
N TYR A 707 -17.30 0.91 -28.03
CA TYR A 707 -16.83 0.34 -26.78
C TYR A 707 -16.60 1.44 -25.77
N LEU A 708 -17.00 1.20 -24.52
CA LEU A 708 -16.74 2.10 -23.40
C LEU A 708 -16.22 1.29 -22.21
N ILE A 709 -15.01 1.58 -21.78
CA ILE A 709 -14.42 1.05 -20.54
C ILE A 709 -14.57 2.11 -19.46
N VAL A 710 -15.21 1.76 -18.34
CA VAL A 710 -15.50 2.67 -17.23
C VAL A 710 -14.91 2.10 -15.94
N PHE A 711 -14.27 2.96 -15.16
CA PHE A 711 -13.73 2.65 -13.85
C PHE A 711 -14.50 3.41 -12.78
N ASN A 712 -15.02 2.69 -11.79
CA ASN A 712 -15.35 3.29 -10.50
C ASN A 712 -14.14 3.15 -9.59
N LYS A 713 -13.44 4.27 -9.39
CA LYS A 713 -12.25 4.38 -8.55
C LYS A 713 -12.58 4.60 -7.06
N SER A 714 -13.84 4.56 -6.65
CA SER A 714 -14.21 4.62 -5.24
C SER A 714 -14.00 3.27 -4.56
N ALA A 715 -13.26 3.24 -3.46
CA ALA A 715 -13.06 2.00 -2.71
C ALA A 715 -14.34 1.49 -2.04
N LEU A 716 -15.30 2.38 -1.69
CA LEU A 716 -16.45 2.01 -0.85
C LEU A 716 -17.82 2.30 -1.47
N ASN A 717 -17.89 3.23 -2.43
CA ASN A 717 -19.16 3.77 -2.90
C ASN A 717 -19.46 3.35 -4.32
N ASN A 718 -20.70 2.92 -4.56
CA ASN A 718 -21.23 2.81 -5.90
C ASN A 718 -21.39 4.21 -6.49
N ILE A 719 -21.30 4.34 -7.81
CA ILE A 719 -21.53 5.60 -8.52
C ILE A 719 -22.66 5.41 -9.51
N THR A 720 -23.76 6.13 -9.30
CA THR A 720 -24.86 6.21 -10.27
C THR A 720 -24.45 7.14 -11.41
N THR A 721 -24.31 6.58 -12.61
CA THR A 721 -23.69 7.26 -13.75
C THR A 721 -24.65 7.38 -14.90
N ARG A 722 -24.87 8.60 -15.40
CA ARG A 722 -25.51 8.82 -16.69
C ARG A 722 -24.48 8.67 -17.81
N ILE A 723 -24.68 7.71 -18.70
CA ILE A 723 -23.82 7.48 -19.86
C ILE A 723 -24.57 7.95 -21.11
N ALA A 724 -23.94 8.84 -21.87
CA ALA A 724 -24.47 9.37 -23.12
C ALA A 724 -23.47 9.26 -24.26
N VAL A 725 -23.99 9.05 -25.45
CA VAL A 725 -23.25 9.02 -26.72
C VAL A 725 -23.84 10.11 -27.61
N ASN A 726 -23.02 11.09 -27.95
CA ASN A 726 -23.40 12.18 -28.85
C ASN A 726 -23.15 11.79 -30.31
N GLY A 727 -24.02 12.26 -31.19
CA GLY A 727 -23.90 12.09 -32.64
C GLY A 727 -24.55 10.83 -33.22
N VAL A 728 -24.95 9.87 -32.39
CA VAL A 728 -25.63 8.61 -32.79
C VAL A 728 -26.68 8.21 -31.76
N SER A 729 -27.56 7.27 -32.13
CA SER A 729 -28.48 6.63 -31.20
C SER A 729 -27.97 5.25 -30.79
N ILE A 730 -28.29 4.79 -29.58
CA ILE A 730 -27.93 3.46 -29.10
C ILE A 730 -29.11 2.52 -29.39
N ALA A 731 -28.88 1.49 -30.20
CA ALA A 731 -29.89 0.50 -30.54
C ALA A 731 -29.98 -0.62 -29.50
N SER A 732 -28.84 -1.06 -29.00
CA SER A 732 -28.71 -2.08 -27.96
C SER A 732 -27.35 -1.97 -27.29
N GLY A 733 -27.21 -2.56 -26.11
CA GLY A 733 -25.94 -2.63 -25.41
C GLY A 733 -25.77 -3.91 -24.61
N LYS A 734 -24.51 -4.31 -24.41
CA LYS A 734 -24.11 -5.36 -23.49
C LYS A 734 -23.04 -4.85 -22.53
N ALA A 735 -23.02 -5.39 -21.32
CA ALA A 735 -22.08 -5.02 -20.27
C ALA A 735 -21.31 -6.23 -19.73
N TRP A 736 -20.02 -6.03 -19.49
CA TRP A 736 -19.13 -6.93 -18.77
C TRP A 736 -18.53 -6.17 -17.61
N GLN A 737 -18.37 -6.82 -16.47
CA GLN A 737 -17.88 -6.16 -15.28
C GLN A 737 -16.94 -7.08 -14.52
N VAL A 738 -15.79 -6.55 -14.13
CA VAL A 738 -14.88 -7.20 -13.21
C VAL A 738 -14.98 -6.51 -11.86
N ASN A 739 -15.11 -7.33 -10.81
CA ASN A 739 -15.11 -6.88 -9.43
C ASN A 739 -14.55 -7.97 -8.49
N ALA A 740 -14.13 -7.58 -7.29
CA ALA A 740 -13.74 -8.45 -6.19
C ALA A 740 -14.43 -8.00 -4.89
N PRO A 741 -14.48 -8.83 -3.84
CA PRO A 741 -14.98 -8.40 -2.54
C PRO A 741 -14.20 -7.23 -1.94
N GLU A 742 -12.87 -7.23 -2.08
CA GLU A 742 -11.95 -6.25 -1.51
C GLU A 742 -10.78 -5.94 -2.48
N LEU A 743 -10.18 -4.76 -2.34
CA LEU A 743 -9.04 -4.33 -3.16
C LEU A 743 -7.78 -5.18 -2.93
N ASP A 744 -7.64 -5.85 -1.79
CA ASP A 744 -6.46 -6.64 -1.43
C ASP A 744 -6.56 -8.13 -1.81
N ASN A 745 -7.64 -8.56 -2.48
CA ASN A 745 -7.80 -9.94 -2.94
C ASN A 745 -6.73 -10.33 -3.99
N LYS A 746 -5.99 -11.43 -3.77
CA LYS A 746 -4.82 -11.84 -4.58
C LYS A 746 -4.95 -13.18 -5.32
N ASP A 747 -5.80 -14.10 -4.86
CA ASP A 747 -5.87 -15.47 -5.37
C ASP A 747 -7.08 -15.70 -6.26
N GLY A 748 -6.99 -16.48 -7.36
CA GLY A 748 -8.09 -16.78 -8.30
C GLY A 748 -9.16 -17.78 -7.83
N GLY A 749 -9.48 -17.84 -6.53
CA GLY A 749 -10.51 -18.72 -5.94
C GLY A 749 -11.96 -18.19 -6.03
N LYS A 750 -12.94 -18.85 -5.39
CA LYS A 750 -14.36 -18.43 -5.41
C LYS A 750 -14.63 -17.05 -4.78
N GLU A 751 -13.72 -16.55 -3.94
CA GLU A 751 -13.78 -15.22 -3.30
C GLU A 751 -12.82 -14.19 -3.95
N SER A 752 -12.45 -14.43 -5.21
CA SER A 752 -11.49 -13.61 -5.95
C SER A 752 -12.12 -12.59 -6.89
N ALA A 753 -11.25 -11.73 -7.46
CA ALA A 753 -11.57 -10.92 -8.62
C ALA A 753 -12.09 -11.82 -9.74
N ARG A 754 -13.26 -11.47 -10.27
CA ARG A 754 -13.93 -12.24 -11.30
C ARG A 754 -14.80 -11.33 -12.14
N GLU A 755 -15.24 -11.87 -13.26
CA GLU A 755 -16.31 -11.25 -14.03
C GLU A 755 -17.66 -11.44 -13.31
N THR A 756 -18.25 -10.33 -12.83
CA THR A 756 -19.56 -10.29 -12.16
C THR A 756 -20.72 -10.07 -13.12
N LEU A 757 -20.46 -9.48 -14.30
CA LEU A 757 -21.38 -9.42 -15.43
C LEU A 757 -20.69 -9.96 -16.67
N SER A 758 -21.36 -10.82 -17.42
CA SER A 758 -20.84 -11.43 -18.65
C SER A 758 -21.84 -11.26 -19.79
N GLY A 759 -21.69 -10.20 -20.58
CA GLY A 759 -22.57 -9.89 -21.70
C GLY A 759 -24.02 -9.58 -21.29
N ALA A 760 -24.23 -9.02 -20.10
CA ALA A 760 -25.55 -8.66 -19.59
C ALA A 760 -26.16 -7.52 -20.45
N ALA A 761 -27.45 -7.59 -20.76
CA ALA A 761 -28.11 -6.54 -21.54
C ALA A 761 -28.08 -5.20 -20.78
N VAL A 762 -27.81 -4.11 -21.49
CA VAL A 762 -27.90 -2.75 -20.94
C VAL A 762 -29.35 -2.32 -20.95
N GLU A 763 -29.92 -2.11 -19.77
CA GLU A 763 -31.31 -1.68 -19.59
C GLU A 763 -31.46 -0.15 -19.66
N GLY A 764 -32.70 0.31 -19.86
CA GLY A 764 -33.02 1.74 -19.78
C GLY A 764 -32.41 2.61 -20.89
N ILE A 765 -32.01 2.01 -22.01
CA ILE A 765 -31.54 2.75 -23.19
C ILE A 765 -32.68 3.60 -23.75
N SER A 766 -32.44 4.91 -23.84
CA SER A 766 -33.35 5.88 -24.45
C SER A 766 -32.56 6.85 -25.33
N GLY A 767 -32.81 6.78 -26.63
CA GLY A 767 -32.08 7.55 -27.63
C GLY A 767 -30.58 7.25 -27.60
N GLY A 768 -29.77 8.25 -27.27
CA GLY A 768 -28.31 8.13 -27.15
C GLY A 768 -27.80 7.95 -25.71
N SER A 769 -28.64 7.58 -24.73
CA SER A 769 -28.20 7.52 -23.33
C SER A 769 -28.87 6.43 -22.49
N PHE A 770 -28.23 6.08 -21.38
CA PHE A 770 -28.77 5.20 -20.33
C PHE A 770 -28.14 5.57 -18.97
N ASN A 771 -28.70 5.04 -17.88
CA ASN A 771 -28.12 5.16 -16.55
C ASN A 771 -27.58 3.80 -16.11
N ALA A 772 -26.45 3.80 -15.39
CA ALA A 772 -25.86 2.59 -14.83
C ALA A 772 -25.40 2.85 -13.40
N VAL A 773 -25.56 1.85 -12.52
CA VAL A 773 -24.96 1.86 -11.18
C VAL A 773 -23.65 1.09 -11.24
N LEU A 774 -22.54 1.78 -11.09
CA LEU A 774 -21.21 1.19 -11.11
C LEU A 774 -20.83 0.80 -9.67
N PRO A 775 -20.63 -0.49 -9.34
CA PRO A 775 -20.20 -0.92 -8.02
C PRO A 775 -18.89 -0.27 -7.60
N ALA A 776 -18.66 -0.13 -6.30
CA ALA A 776 -17.36 0.28 -5.77
C ALA A 776 -16.22 -0.56 -6.39
N HIS A 777 -15.06 0.08 -6.58
CA HIS A 777 -13.80 -0.51 -7.05
C HIS A 777 -13.99 -1.44 -8.26
N SER A 778 -14.75 -1.02 -9.27
CA SER A 778 -15.09 -1.86 -10.41
C SER A 778 -14.55 -1.34 -11.73
N MET A 779 -14.34 -2.26 -12.66
CA MET A 779 -14.12 -1.98 -14.08
C MET A 779 -15.30 -2.57 -14.88
N THR A 780 -15.96 -1.75 -15.67
CA THR A 780 -17.11 -2.16 -16.50
C THR A 780 -16.85 -1.82 -17.97
N ALA A 781 -16.97 -2.80 -18.85
CA ALA A 781 -16.96 -2.63 -20.29
C ALA A 781 -18.39 -2.63 -20.84
N TYR A 782 -18.69 -1.70 -21.75
CA TYR A 782 -19.92 -1.68 -22.52
C TYR A 782 -19.61 -1.87 -24.01
N GLU A 783 -20.36 -2.74 -24.66
CA GLU A 783 -20.47 -2.82 -26.11
C GLU A 783 -21.82 -2.23 -26.52
N LEU A 784 -21.80 -1.13 -27.27
CA LEU A 784 -22.99 -0.40 -27.67
C LEU A 784 -23.13 -0.48 -29.19
N THR A 785 -24.21 -1.11 -29.68
CA THR A 785 -24.56 -1.07 -31.09
C THR A 785 -25.25 0.26 -31.38
N VAL A 786 -24.70 1.04 -32.30
CA VAL A 786 -25.19 2.39 -32.62
C VAL A 786 -25.83 2.48 -34.00
N LYS A 787 -26.74 3.44 -34.17
CA LYS A 787 -27.46 3.76 -35.41
C LYS A 787 -27.32 5.22 -35.77
#